data_AF-A0A976CTE6-F1
#
_entry.id   AF-A0A976CTE6-F1
#
_cell.length_a   1.000
_cell.length_b   1.000
_cell.length_c   1.000
_cell.angle_alpha   90.00
_cell.angle_beta   90.00
_cell.angle_gamma   90.00
#
_symmetry.space_group_name_H-M   'P 1'
#
loop_
_entity.id
_entity.type
_entity.pdbx_description
1 polymer ?
#
loop_
_entity_poly.entity_id
_entity_poly.type
_entity_poly.pdbx_seq_one_letter_code
_entity_poly.pdbx_strand_id
1 'polypeptide(L)'
;MLIDLSSGNASLRSNPPLTGWLLPGVSVKDSTGITGPATVVNGQVVRYLPPTLTSSSNNPNTEFSSRNSTYTAGNLDWTNGGLITQRSVHRLILDSSLSAGTIDMGAASNVLSLTSGEVQFLGANPLTLRGGQVGASGAALSLTTYGAATLTLASPLSGAAGNVTIQGTASVLLNAASSFTGGLTLNGGLLTQGVANALGANGNNLTIHAGTLDLNGISASSSVLSGSGGTITSANAATLTLGTNNGNGGNFAGAIEGQVSLVKLGTGAQMLSGRNASTGLTSISAGTLRAGSDDAIGDGNLTLSGGTLDLQSFSDTVAAMTLNSGSVTGTGLLTANSFDLVAGTISVRLGGTAATLTKSGNLYTNSATLAGANSYGGMTTLGNNSGSLVLAHENALGNSPSVDVVGTGTAIVLADAITITNKPITIRGTGANNGSAGNFSGSLTTAPNASATWSGSVTLGDSNGRIGAGNSGTLHLSGAILGNGANQSLSLSSGSGSNIGTVVLSGASRFSGNISIVRGNLRLGAANALPSTAIIDVGAVTNASENTTFDLNGFSQTLAGLRRSSTAASQVSTVTNSSTTPSTLTLNQSSTQTFSGRITGALTLAKAGNGTLTLSRSDALASSVSVMIDAGAISVSSSHTITALRLNGSWMPAGTYTSANSSGRIAGTGSLVVTTNGPIGFATWINGFTSLTTEQKQASADPDADGISNQLEYILNGHPAQTNRAILPSISRTTTDLVFTFTQREESHTTTTQVFQSSSDLSQWTSLNITAPTAAEVSFGPSTNGARTVTIRIPLSRAQNGRLFGRLVAP
;
A
#
# COMPACT_ATOMS: atom_id res chain seq x y z
N MET A 1 -27.88 -21.96 48.90
CA MET A 1 -29.03 -22.85 49.21
C MET A 1 -30.14 -22.00 49.82
N LEU A 2 -31.38 -22.04 49.29
CA LEU A 2 -32.52 -21.30 49.85
C LEU A 2 -33.41 -22.26 50.67
N ILE A 3 -33.64 -21.94 51.93
CA ILE A 3 -34.59 -22.62 52.81
C ILE A 3 -35.84 -21.73 52.90
N ASP A 4 -36.94 -22.15 52.28
CA ASP A 4 -38.20 -21.42 52.35
C ASP A 4 -38.98 -21.84 53.61
N LEU A 5 -38.99 -20.98 54.61
CA LEU A 5 -39.73 -21.14 55.86
C LEU A 5 -41.11 -20.46 55.81
N SER A 6 -41.56 -19.98 54.65
CA SER A 6 -42.88 -19.34 54.53
C SER A 6 -44.04 -20.30 54.85
N SER A 7 -43.78 -21.61 54.85
CA SER A 7 -44.75 -22.67 55.16
C SER A 7 -44.42 -23.53 56.40
N GLY A 8 -43.34 -23.24 57.14
CA GLY A 8 -42.96 -24.00 58.35
C GLY A 8 -41.46 -23.90 58.74
N ASN A 9 -41.08 -24.47 59.88
CA ASN A 9 -39.71 -24.39 60.42
C ASN A 9 -38.77 -25.48 59.84
N ALA A 10 -37.52 -25.13 59.54
CA ALA A 10 -36.45 -26.08 59.24
C ALA A 10 -35.51 -26.22 60.46
N SER A 11 -35.07 -27.45 60.75
CA SER A 11 -34.17 -27.73 61.88
C SER A 11 -32.85 -28.31 61.39
N LEU A 12 -31.74 -27.94 62.04
CA LEU A 12 -30.39 -28.36 61.67
C LEU A 12 -29.85 -29.27 62.78
N ARG A 13 -29.71 -30.58 62.50
CA ARG A 13 -29.13 -31.53 63.45
C ARG A 13 -27.61 -31.43 63.40
N SER A 14 -27.02 -30.87 64.46
CA SER A 14 -25.57 -30.80 64.67
C SER A 14 -25.25 -31.31 66.08
N ASN A 15 -24.11 -31.98 66.25
CA ASN A 15 -23.60 -32.40 67.54
C ASN A 15 -22.15 -31.91 67.70
N PRO A 16 -21.87 -30.93 68.59
CA PRO A 16 -22.80 -30.24 69.48
C PRO A 16 -23.79 -29.31 68.75
N PRO A 17 -24.88 -28.85 69.40
CA PRO A 17 -25.87 -27.97 68.78
C PRO A 17 -25.23 -26.63 68.36
N LEU A 18 -25.35 -26.26 67.09
CA LEU A 18 -24.96 -24.93 66.63
C LEU A 18 -25.97 -23.90 67.14
N THR A 19 -25.51 -22.93 67.93
CA THR A 19 -26.30 -21.75 68.35
C THR A 19 -25.55 -20.47 68.00
N GLY A 20 -26.20 -19.55 67.30
CA GLY A 20 -25.68 -18.21 66.99
C GLY A 20 -24.71 -18.16 65.80
N TRP A 21 -24.50 -19.26 65.08
CA TRP A 21 -23.65 -19.29 63.90
C TRP A 21 -24.45 -18.86 62.66
N LEU A 22 -23.92 -17.91 61.89
CA LEU A 22 -24.35 -17.67 60.51
C LEU A 22 -24.03 -18.93 59.68
N LEU A 23 -24.96 -19.37 58.85
CA LEU A 23 -24.77 -20.49 57.92
C LEU A 23 -24.30 -19.92 56.58
N PRO A 24 -23.00 -20.01 56.23
CA PRO A 24 -22.48 -19.39 55.01
C PRO A 24 -23.14 -19.98 53.76
N GLY A 25 -23.54 -19.12 52.82
CA GLY A 25 -24.17 -19.57 51.56
C GLY A 25 -25.59 -20.14 51.68
N VAL A 26 -26.19 -20.08 52.88
CA VAL A 26 -27.57 -20.49 53.14
C VAL A 26 -28.43 -19.25 53.39
N SER A 27 -29.46 -19.06 52.57
CA SER A 27 -30.46 -18.01 52.75
C SER A 27 -31.77 -18.64 53.24
N VAL A 28 -32.48 -17.93 54.09
CA VAL A 28 -33.80 -18.28 54.60
C VAL A 28 -34.80 -17.25 54.10
N LYS A 29 -35.88 -17.71 53.46
CA LYS A 29 -37.09 -16.91 53.27
C LYS A 29 -38.00 -17.14 54.45
N ASP A 30 -38.20 -16.14 55.29
CA ASP A 30 -38.99 -16.30 56.51
C ASP A 30 -40.51 -16.23 56.25
N SER A 31 -41.30 -16.34 57.31
CA SER A 31 -42.77 -16.22 57.26
C SER A 31 -43.28 -14.87 56.75
N THR A 32 -42.43 -13.85 56.70
CA THR A 32 -42.76 -12.54 56.08
C THR A 32 -42.52 -12.54 54.57
N GLY A 33 -42.06 -13.66 54.00
CA GLY A 33 -41.76 -13.81 52.58
C GLY A 33 -40.38 -13.26 52.18
N ILE A 34 -39.56 -12.86 53.16
CA ILE A 34 -38.34 -12.09 52.92
C ILE A 34 -37.12 -12.99 53.10
N THR A 35 -36.25 -12.97 52.09
CA THR A 35 -35.03 -13.78 52.04
C THR A 35 -33.86 -13.05 52.69
N GLY A 36 -33.14 -13.71 53.59
CA GLY A 36 -31.93 -13.18 54.24
C GLY A 36 -30.97 -14.30 54.68
N PRO A 37 -29.80 -13.98 55.24
CA PRO A 37 -28.86 -14.99 55.75
C PRO A 37 -29.50 -15.88 56.81
N ALA A 38 -29.18 -17.17 56.78
CA ALA A 38 -29.66 -18.12 57.77
C ALA A 38 -28.75 -18.14 59.01
N THR A 39 -29.35 -18.26 60.19
CA THR A 39 -28.64 -18.58 61.43
C THR A 39 -29.35 -19.72 62.15
N VAL A 40 -28.67 -20.39 63.08
CA VAL A 40 -29.28 -21.41 63.93
C VAL A 40 -29.52 -20.82 65.32
N VAL A 41 -30.79 -20.79 65.72
CA VAL A 41 -31.20 -20.45 67.09
C VAL A 41 -31.91 -21.67 67.67
N ASN A 42 -31.37 -22.20 68.77
CA ASN A 42 -31.90 -23.38 69.45
C ASN A 42 -32.13 -24.60 68.51
N GLY A 43 -31.22 -24.83 67.56
CA GLY A 43 -31.32 -25.93 66.59
C GLY A 43 -32.30 -25.69 65.42
N GLN A 44 -33.01 -24.56 65.41
CA GLN A 44 -33.86 -24.15 64.28
C GLN A 44 -33.10 -23.19 63.37
N VAL A 45 -33.23 -23.42 62.07
CA VAL A 45 -32.78 -22.48 61.06
C VAL A 45 -33.78 -21.33 61.01
N VAL A 46 -33.33 -20.12 61.30
CA VAL A 46 -34.12 -18.90 61.26
C VAL A 46 -33.42 -17.85 60.40
N ARG A 47 -34.14 -16.81 59.98
CA ARG A 47 -33.51 -15.65 59.36
C ARG A 47 -32.69 -14.90 60.42
N TYR A 48 -31.43 -14.67 60.14
CA TYR A 48 -30.58 -13.82 60.95
C TYR A 48 -31.08 -12.36 60.91
N LEU A 49 -31.27 -11.74 62.08
CA LEU A 49 -31.68 -10.35 62.25
C LEU A 49 -30.56 -9.56 62.93
N PRO A 50 -29.72 -8.85 62.18
CA PRO A 50 -28.66 -8.02 62.76
C PRO A 50 -29.25 -6.87 63.61
N PRO A 51 -28.55 -6.42 64.66
CA PRO A 51 -28.88 -5.19 65.37
C PRO A 51 -29.08 -3.99 64.44
N THR A 52 -30.06 -3.13 64.79
CA THR A 52 -30.30 -1.88 64.07
C THR A 52 -29.08 -0.96 64.17
N LEU A 53 -28.71 -0.34 63.05
CA LEU A 53 -27.69 0.69 62.97
C LEU A 53 -28.20 1.97 63.66
N THR A 54 -27.44 2.49 64.63
CA THR A 54 -27.73 3.72 65.37
C THR A 54 -26.57 4.72 65.23
N SER A 55 -26.75 5.96 65.67
CA SER A 55 -25.70 7.00 65.61
C SER A 55 -24.41 6.58 66.34
N SER A 56 -24.50 5.70 67.33
CA SER A 56 -23.40 5.21 68.17
C SER A 56 -22.85 3.83 67.79
N SER A 57 -23.41 3.13 66.80
CA SER A 57 -22.92 1.80 66.38
C SER A 57 -21.42 1.82 66.02
N ASN A 58 -20.60 1.04 66.73
CA ASN A 58 -19.15 0.93 66.54
C ASN A 58 -18.58 -0.34 67.22
N ASN A 59 -18.79 -1.52 66.63
CA ASN A 59 -18.27 -2.79 67.17
C ASN A 59 -17.74 -3.72 66.05
N PRO A 60 -16.43 -4.01 65.99
CA PRO A 60 -15.79 -4.77 64.91
C PRO A 60 -16.29 -6.21 64.76
N ASN A 61 -16.98 -6.77 65.76
CA ASN A 61 -17.49 -8.14 65.77
C ASN A 61 -19.00 -8.21 65.49
N THR A 62 -19.64 -7.07 65.23
CA THR A 62 -21.10 -6.99 65.07
C THR A 62 -21.47 -6.53 63.67
N GLU A 63 -22.44 -7.23 63.08
CA GLU A 63 -23.10 -6.80 61.85
C GLU A 63 -24.25 -5.86 62.18
N PHE A 64 -24.36 -4.73 61.50
CA PHE A 64 -25.45 -3.77 61.73
C PHE A 64 -26.30 -3.58 60.48
N SER A 65 -27.60 -3.37 60.65
CA SER A 65 -28.53 -3.10 59.53
C SER A 65 -29.30 -1.78 59.68
N SER A 66 -29.47 -1.06 58.57
CA SER A 66 -30.29 0.18 58.53
C SER A 66 -31.80 -0.05 58.53
N ARG A 67 -32.29 -1.30 58.47
CA ARG A 67 -33.71 -1.67 58.23
C ARG A 67 -34.75 -1.00 59.13
N ASN A 68 -34.36 -0.52 60.31
CA ASN A 68 -35.27 0.05 61.30
C ASN A 68 -34.65 1.25 62.04
N SER A 69 -33.73 1.99 61.41
CA SER A 69 -33.17 3.18 62.03
C SER A 69 -34.31 4.20 62.22
N THR A 70 -34.76 4.39 63.46
CA THR A 70 -35.93 5.16 63.92
C THR A 70 -35.88 6.67 63.63
N TYR A 71 -35.06 7.10 62.67
CA TYR A 71 -34.83 8.50 62.34
C TYR A 71 -35.84 8.96 61.30
N THR A 72 -36.47 10.10 61.59
CA THR A 72 -37.50 10.76 60.80
C THR A 72 -36.99 11.00 59.37
N ALA A 73 -37.71 10.45 58.40
CA ALA A 73 -37.42 10.50 56.96
C ALA A 73 -36.18 9.72 56.47
N GLY A 74 -35.79 8.63 57.15
CA GLY A 74 -34.80 7.68 56.61
C GLY A 74 -33.35 8.19 56.60
N ASN A 75 -33.05 9.29 57.30
CA ASN A 75 -31.70 9.84 57.39
C ASN A 75 -31.07 9.56 58.75
N LEU A 76 -29.93 8.88 58.77
CA LEU A 76 -29.11 8.59 59.96
C LEU A 76 -27.85 9.45 59.94
N ASP A 77 -27.67 10.30 60.96
CA ASP A 77 -26.37 10.87 61.30
C ASP A 77 -25.55 9.84 62.10
N TRP A 78 -24.72 9.09 61.39
CA TRP A 78 -23.75 8.18 61.97
C TRP A 78 -22.49 8.97 62.30
N THR A 79 -22.57 9.87 63.27
CA THR A 79 -21.41 10.50 63.94
C THR A 79 -21.51 10.51 65.46
N ASN A 80 -22.63 10.08 66.05
CA ASN A 80 -22.91 10.25 67.49
C ASN A 80 -22.68 11.72 67.94
N GLY A 81 -23.20 12.69 67.19
CA GLY A 81 -22.98 14.11 67.45
C GLY A 81 -21.52 14.55 67.28
N GLY A 82 -20.80 13.95 66.34
CA GLY A 82 -19.38 14.24 66.07
C GLY A 82 -18.34 13.47 66.90
N LEU A 83 -18.75 12.65 67.88
CA LEU A 83 -17.83 11.82 68.70
C LEU A 83 -17.24 10.62 67.93
N ILE A 84 -17.94 10.24 66.87
CA ILE A 84 -17.72 9.26 65.80
C ILE A 84 -16.66 9.52 64.74
N THR A 85 -15.34 9.52 65.01
CA THR A 85 -14.34 9.79 63.93
C THR A 85 -13.73 8.53 63.30
N GLN A 86 -13.73 7.39 64.00
CA GLN A 86 -13.24 6.10 63.51
C GLN A 86 -14.24 5.00 63.88
N ARG A 87 -14.75 4.30 62.87
CA ARG A 87 -15.83 3.31 63.00
C ARG A 87 -15.32 1.95 62.56
N SER A 88 -15.61 0.90 63.30
CA SER A 88 -15.32 -0.47 62.92
C SER A 88 -16.53 -1.35 63.19
N VAL A 89 -17.02 -2.03 62.15
CA VAL A 89 -18.11 -3.01 62.24
C VAL A 89 -17.70 -4.32 61.58
N HIS A 90 -18.39 -5.43 61.87
CA HIS A 90 -18.11 -6.67 61.14
C HIS A 90 -18.54 -6.54 59.68
N ARG A 91 -19.83 -6.28 59.47
CA ARG A 91 -20.47 -6.06 58.17
C ARG A 91 -21.51 -4.96 58.29
N LEU A 92 -21.69 -4.17 57.24
CA LEU A 92 -22.74 -3.16 57.16
C LEU A 92 -23.82 -3.59 56.17
N ILE A 93 -25.07 -3.74 56.64
CA ILE A 93 -26.24 -4.09 55.84
C ILE A 93 -27.09 -2.83 55.63
N LEU A 94 -26.99 -2.27 54.45
CA LEU A 94 -27.77 -1.15 53.94
C LEU A 94 -29.13 -1.67 53.44
N ASP A 95 -30.10 -1.79 54.34
CA ASP A 95 -31.46 -2.23 54.03
C ASP A 95 -32.39 -1.03 53.85
N SER A 96 -32.83 -0.81 52.62
CA SER A 96 -33.81 0.19 52.17
C SER A 96 -35.13 -0.44 51.74
N SER A 97 -35.46 -1.64 52.22
CA SER A 97 -36.70 -2.34 51.86
C SER A 97 -37.98 -1.57 52.21
N LEU A 98 -37.94 -0.71 53.24
CA LEU A 98 -39.10 0.04 53.72
C LEU A 98 -39.15 1.50 53.23
N SER A 99 -38.00 2.16 53.07
CA SER A 99 -37.93 3.57 52.66
C SER A 99 -36.59 3.93 52.04
N ALA A 100 -36.56 5.01 51.27
CA ALA A 100 -35.32 5.66 50.86
C ALA A 100 -34.62 6.31 52.07
N GLY A 101 -33.34 6.65 51.93
CA GLY A 101 -32.61 7.24 53.05
C GLY A 101 -31.17 7.65 52.80
N THR A 102 -30.59 8.27 53.80
CA THR A 102 -29.17 8.66 53.84
C THR A 102 -28.52 8.18 55.12
N ILE A 103 -27.32 7.63 55.03
CA ILE A 103 -26.43 7.46 56.17
C ILE A 103 -25.26 8.43 55.99
N ASP A 104 -25.11 9.36 56.93
CA ASP A 104 -24.03 10.34 56.95
C ASP A 104 -22.97 9.93 57.97
N MET A 105 -21.74 9.70 57.52
CA MET A 105 -20.60 9.35 58.38
C MET A 105 -19.81 10.57 58.87
N GLY A 106 -20.25 11.79 58.53
CA GLY A 106 -19.64 13.05 58.96
C GLY A 106 -18.43 13.47 58.12
N ALA A 107 -17.43 14.06 58.78
CA ALA A 107 -16.25 14.64 58.12
C ALA A 107 -15.54 13.65 57.19
N ALA A 108 -14.96 14.12 56.09
CA ALA A 108 -14.29 13.28 55.09
C ALA A 108 -13.05 12.51 55.61
N SER A 109 -12.53 12.90 56.78
CA SER A 109 -11.46 12.19 57.49
C SER A 109 -11.97 10.98 58.29
N ASN A 110 -13.29 10.86 58.49
CA ASN A 110 -13.85 9.76 59.24
C ASN A 110 -13.74 8.47 58.45
N VAL A 111 -13.53 7.35 59.12
CA VAL A 111 -13.25 6.06 58.46
C VAL A 111 -14.20 4.98 58.95
N LEU A 112 -14.75 4.22 58.01
CA LEU A 112 -15.44 2.96 58.25
C LEU A 112 -14.52 1.77 57.90
N SER A 113 -14.17 0.99 58.90
CA SER A 113 -13.48 -0.30 58.78
C SER A 113 -14.49 -1.46 58.88
N LEU A 114 -14.30 -2.48 58.04
CA LEU A 114 -15.18 -3.65 57.94
C LEU A 114 -14.34 -4.91 58.16
N THR A 115 -14.51 -5.61 59.29
CA THR A 115 -13.68 -6.81 59.56
C THR A 115 -14.06 -8.01 58.68
N SER A 116 -15.30 -8.04 58.15
CA SER A 116 -15.70 -9.00 57.09
C SER A 116 -15.24 -8.59 55.69
N GLY A 117 -14.90 -7.33 55.50
CA GLY A 117 -14.70 -6.73 54.17
C GLY A 117 -16.00 -6.54 53.38
N GLU A 118 -17.20 -6.76 53.92
CA GLU A 118 -18.47 -6.66 53.16
C GLU A 118 -19.35 -5.46 53.56
N VAL A 119 -19.90 -4.78 52.54
CA VAL A 119 -21.11 -3.97 52.61
C VAL A 119 -22.19 -4.65 51.79
N GLN A 120 -23.36 -4.88 52.37
CA GLN A 120 -24.50 -5.47 51.67
C GLN A 120 -25.58 -4.41 51.48
N PHE A 121 -26.12 -4.24 50.27
CA PHE A 121 -27.30 -3.42 50.01
C PHE A 121 -28.49 -4.29 49.69
N LEU A 122 -29.63 -4.00 50.30
CA LEU A 122 -30.90 -4.71 50.15
C LEU A 122 -32.02 -3.68 49.99
N GLY A 123 -32.94 -3.88 49.05
CA GLY A 123 -34.21 -3.17 49.05
C GLY A 123 -34.59 -2.51 47.73
N ALA A 124 -35.81 -1.97 47.71
CA ALA A 124 -36.43 -1.39 46.51
C ALA A 124 -36.35 0.14 46.48
N ASN A 125 -35.75 0.79 47.49
CA ASN A 125 -35.67 2.24 47.58
C ASN A 125 -34.22 2.75 47.51
N PRO A 126 -33.96 3.95 46.94
CA PRO A 126 -32.61 4.51 46.88
C PRO A 126 -32.02 4.77 48.27
N LEU A 127 -30.74 4.47 48.45
CA LEU A 127 -30.01 4.78 49.69
C LEU A 127 -28.69 5.48 49.36
N THR A 128 -28.35 6.51 50.12
CA THR A 128 -27.06 7.22 50.00
C THR A 128 -26.19 6.99 51.24
N LEU A 129 -24.96 6.51 51.05
CA LEU A 129 -23.90 6.61 52.07
C LEU A 129 -23.02 7.81 51.73
N ARG A 130 -22.89 8.77 52.64
CA ARG A 130 -22.12 10.01 52.43
C ARG A 130 -21.22 10.32 53.62
N GLY A 131 -20.28 11.23 53.44
CA GLY A 131 -19.33 11.62 54.49
C GLY A 131 -18.34 10.50 54.82
N GLY A 132 -17.26 10.80 55.53
CA GLY A 132 -16.20 9.82 55.83
C GLY A 132 -15.65 9.06 54.62
N GLN A 133 -15.04 7.90 54.86
CA GLN A 133 -14.43 7.01 53.87
C GLN A 133 -14.73 5.55 54.22
N VAL A 134 -14.86 4.68 53.22
CA VAL A 134 -15.12 3.24 53.41
C VAL A 134 -13.87 2.43 53.05
N GLY A 135 -13.41 1.55 53.94
CA GLY A 135 -12.46 0.48 53.61
C GLY A 135 -11.00 0.67 54.00
N ALA A 136 -10.66 1.57 54.94
CA ALA A 136 -9.27 2.02 55.16
C ALA A 136 -8.24 1.00 55.71
N SER A 137 -8.52 -0.31 55.74
CA SER A 137 -7.69 -1.31 56.44
C SER A 137 -6.79 -2.18 55.57
N GLY A 138 -6.51 -1.81 54.31
CA GLY A 138 -5.66 -2.59 53.39
C GLY A 138 -6.32 -3.85 52.81
N ALA A 139 -7.43 -4.30 53.40
CA ALA A 139 -8.16 -5.52 53.06
C ALA A 139 -9.06 -5.35 51.81
N ALA A 140 -9.49 -6.46 51.22
CA ALA A 140 -10.46 -6.45 50.13
C ALA A 140 -11.83 -5.96 50.61
N LEU A 141 -12.53 -5.21 49.76
CA LEU A 141 -13.89 -4.71 50.01
C LEU A 141 -14.85 -5.37 49.02
N SER A 142 -15.94 -5.95 49.50
CA SER A 142 -17.03 -6.51 48.71
C SER A 142 -18.30 -5.70 48.93
N LEU A 143 -18.94 -5.30 47.84
CA LEU A 143 -20.24 -4.64 47.81
C LEU A 143 -21.24 -5.57 47.16
N THR A 144 -22.07 -6.21 47.98
CA THR A 144 -23.09 -7.16 47.51
C THR A 144 -24.44 -6.46 47.48
N THR A 145 -25.00 -6.21 46.29
CA THR A 145 -26.22 -5.41 46.15
C THR A 145 -27.40 -6.22 45.58
N TYR A 146 -28.53 -6.20 46.28
CA TYR A 146 -29.76 -6.89 45.87
C TYR A 146 -30.94 -5.92 45.90
N GLY A 147 -31.77 -5.97 44.87
CA GLY A 147 -32.96 -5.11 44.76
C GLY A 147 -33.01 -4.31 43.47
N ALA A 148 -33.98 -3.40 43.39
CA ALA A 148 -34.30 -2.65 42.17
C ALA A 148 -33.82 -1.19 42.18
N ALA A 149 -33.35 -0.69 43.34
CA ALA A 149 -32.94 0.70 43.49
C ALA A 149 -31.42 0.89 43.45
N THR A 150 -31.01 2.15 43.39
CA THR A 150 -29.60 2.56 43.37
C THR A 150 -29.06 2.77 44.79
N LEU A 151 -27.92 2.16 45.08
CA LEU A 151 -27.04 2.58 46.17
C LEU A 151 -26.11 3.69 45.67
N THR A 152 -26.23 4.89 46.23
CA THR A 152 -25.31 6.00 45.97
C THR A 152 -24.21 6.02 47.03
N LEU A 153 -22.97 5.81 46.62
CA LEU A 153 -21.79 5.95 47.48
C LEU A 153 -21.14 7.30 47.24
N ALA A 154 -21.52 8.29 48.04
CA ALA A 154 -20.91 9.61 48.09
C ALA A 154 -19.77 9.70 49.13
N SER A 155 -19.40 8.58 49.74
CA SER A 155 -18.18 8.42 50.54
C SER A 155 -17.09 7.80 49.68
N PRO A 156 -15.87 8.37 49.62
CA PRO A 156 -14.76 7.76 48.91
C PRO A 156 -14.45 6.35 49.45
N LEU A 157 -14.16 5.44 48.54
CA LEU A 157 -13.57 4.15 48.88
C LEU A 157 -12.06 4.37 49.07
N SER A 158 -11.55 4.15 50.28
CA SER A 158 -10.17 4.47 50.64
C SER A 158 -9.42 3.27 51.20
N GLY A 159 -8.09 3.29 51.04
CA GLY A 159 -7.14 2.51 51.85
C GLY A 159 -7.00 1.01 51.57
N ALA A 160 -7.06 0.52 50.33
CA ALA A 160 -6.81 -0.90 50.05
C ALA A 160 -5.70 -1.15 49.02
N ALA A 161 -4.68 -1.92 49.43
CA ALA A 161 -3.93 -2.79 48.51
C ALA A 161 -4.80 -3.97 48.04
N GLY A 162 -5.85 -4.32 48.80
CA GLY A 162 -6.87 -5.31 48.43
C GLY A 162 -7.86 -4.83 47.36
N ASN A 163 -8.48 -5.79 46.67
CA ASN A 163 -9.42 -5.53 45.58
C ASN A 163 -10.79 -5.03 46.08
N VAL A 164 -11.45 -4.17 45.29
CA VAL A 164 -12.86 -3.82 45.45
C VAL A 164 -13.68 -4.73 44.54
N THR A 165 -14.68 -5.43 45.08
CA THR A 165 -15.59 -6.30 44.31
C THR A 165 -17.01 -5.77 44.43
N ILE A 166 -17.69 -5.55 43.31
CA ILE A 166 -19.10 -5.19 43.24
C ILE A 166 -19.84 -6.36 42.62
N GLN A 167 -20.93 -6.79 43.24
CA GLN A 167 -21.66 -7.99 42.86
C GLN A 167 -23.14 -7.89 43.21
N GLY A 168 -23.96 -8.74 42.62
CA GLY A 168 -25.40 -8.75 42.81
C GLY A 168 -26.15 -8.13 41.62
N THR A 169 -27.37 -7.65 41.84
CA THR A 169 -28.29 -7.24 40.76
C THR A 169 -28.66 -5.76 40.77
N ALA A 170 -28.45 -5.06 41.88
CA ALA A 170 -28.89 -3.66 42.01
C ALA A 170 -27.87 -2.67 41.44
N SER A 171 -28.30 -1.43 41.24
CA SER A 171 -27.44 -0.36 40.72
C SER A 171 -26.57 0.26 41.83
N VAL A 172 -25.32 0.59 41.50
CA VAL A 172 -24.38 1.31 42.37
C VAL A 172 -23.89 2.55 41.64
N LEU A 173 -24.05 3.74 42.24
CA LEU A 173 -23.47 4.98 41.76
C LEU A 173 -22.29 5.37 42.66
N LEU A 174 -21.07 5.32 42.13
CA LEU A 174 -19.88 5.82 42.83
C LEU A 174 -19.75 7.32 42.62
N ASN A 175 -20.20 8.10 43.60
CA ASN A 175 -20.31 9.56 43.53
C ASN A 175 -19.25 10.29 44.37
N ALA A 176 -18.12 9.63 44.64
CA ALA A 176 -16.95 10.20 45.30
C ALA A 176 -15.65 9.67 44.69
N ALA A 177 -14.65 10.55 44.56
CA ALA A 177 -13.33 10.18 44.07
C ALA A 177 -12.65 9.23 45.06
N SER A 178 -12.25 8.05 44.61
CA SER A 178 -11.75 6.96 45.45
C SER A 178 -10.24 6.77 45.25
N SER A 179 -9.55 6.24 46.26
CA SER A 179 -8.08 6.17 46.30
C SER A 179 -7.51 4.78 46.57
N PHE A 180 -8.35 3.74 46.51
CA PHE A 180 -7.86 2.35 46.59
C PHE A 180 -6.93 2.02 45.42
N THR A 181 -5.92 1.18 45.68
CA THR A 181 -4.87 0.81 44.71
C THR A 181 -4.97 -0.65 44.24
N GLY A 182 -5.80 -1.48 44.91
CA GLY A 182 -6.20 -2.79 44.39
C GLY A 182 -7.11 -2.69 43.16
N GLY A 183 -7.32 -3.81 42.48
CA GLY A 183 -8.20 -3.85 41.30
C GLY A 183 -9.68 -3.71 41.66
N LEU A 184 -10.50 -3.25 40.72
CA LEU A 184 -11.96 -3.28 40.80
C LEU A 184 -12.49 -4.46 40.00
N THR A 185 -13.32 -5.30 40.64
CA THR A 185 -14.00 -6.45 40.04
C THR A 185 -15.51 -6.22 40.01
N LEU A 186 -16.15 -6.37 38.85
CA LEU A 186 -17.60 -6.34 38.70
C LEU A 186 -18.11 -7.75 38.34
N ASN A 187 -18.93 -8.32 39.22
CA ASN A 187 -19.53 -9.65 39.03
C ASN A 187 -21.02 -9.59 38.65
N GLY A 188 -21.64 -8.41 38.61
CA GLY A 188 -23.06 -8.24 38.26
C GLY A 188 -23.60 -6.84 38.60
N GLY A 189 -24.83 -6.56 38.15
CA GLY A 189 -25.52 -5.29 38.40
C GLY A 189 -25.08 -4.15 37.48
N LEU A 190 -25.57 -2.94 37.74
CA LEU A 190 -25.15 -1.71 37.06
C LEU A 190 -24.23 -0.91 37.99
N LEU A 191 -23.01 -0.64 37.56
CA LEU A 191 -22.07 0.24 38.23
C LEU A 191 -21.93 1.52 37.41
N THR A 192 -22.33 2.66 37.96
CA THR A 192 -22.18 3.97 37.32
C THR A 192 -21.03 4.75 37.96
N GLN A 193 -20.12 5.24 37.12
CA GLN A 193 -19.13 6.23 37.53
C GLN A 193 -19.81 7.60 37.65
N GLY A 194 -19.93 8.13 38.87
CA GLY A 194 -20.55 9.43 39.13
C GLY A 194 -19.59 10.60 39.06
N VAL A 195 -18.30 10.37 39.36
CA VAL A 195 -17.24 11.38 39.37
C VAL A 195 -15.90 10.84 38.85
N ALA A 196 -14.98 11.74 38.51
CA ALA A 196 -13.61 11.36 38.15
C ALA A 196 -12.92 10.59 39.31
N ASN A 197 -12.10 9.59 38.96
CA ASN A 197 -11.40 8.71 39.89
C ASN A 197 -12.31 7.89 40.84
N ALA A 198 -13.61 7.76 40.55
CA ALA A 198 -14.49 6.95 41.39
C ALA A 198 -14.15 5.45 41.35
N LEU A 199 -13.51 4.98 40.27
CA LEU A 199 -13.06 3.60 40.08
C LEU A 199 -11.69 3.29 40.73
N GLY A 200 -11.19 4.19 41.59
CA GLY A 200 -9.94 4.05 42.32
C GLY A 200 -8.78 4.83 41.70
N ALA A 201 -7.57 4.53 42.17
CA ALA A 201 -6.35 5.15 41.66
C ALA A 201 -6.17 4.89 40.15
N ASN A 202 -5.59 5.86 39.46
CA ASN A 202 -5.32 5.74 38.03
C ASN A 202 -4.41 4.53 37.74
N GLY A 203 -4.84 3.67 36.81
CA GLY A 203 -4.11 2.45 36.48
C GLY A 203 -4.38 1.25 37.38
N ASN A 204 -5.44 1.26 38.19
CA ASN A 204 -5.94 0.02 38.79
C ASN A 204 -6.33 -1.00 37.71
N ASN A 205 -6.32 -2.29 38.04
CA ASN A 205 -6.88 -3.29 37.14
C ASN A 205 -8.41 -3.25 37.21
N LEU A 206 -9.07 -3.34 36.05
CA LEU A 206 -10.52 -3.51 35.96
C LEU A 206 -10.81 -4.94 35.49
N THR A 207 -11.63 -5.66 36.25
CA THR A 207 -12.05 -7.04 35.94
C THR A 207 -13.57 -7.13 35.89
N ILE A 208 -14.16 -7.35 34.72
CA ILE A 208 -15.62 -7.38 34.55
C ILE A 208 -16.02 -8.79 34.11
N HIS A 209 -16.69 -9.53 35.00
CA HIS A 209 -17.19 -10.89 34.70
C HIS A 209 -18.62 -10.87 34.17
N ALA A 210 -19.45 -9.94 34.65
CA ALA A 210 -20.85 -9.73 34.25
C ALA A 210 -21.34 -8.33 34.66
N GLY A 211 -22.58 -7.97 34.30
CA GLY A 211 -23.17 -6.67 34.61
C GLY A 211 -22.73 -5.57 33.64
N THR A 212 -23.00 -4.32 34.00
CA THR A 212 -22.68 -3.13 33.19
C THR A 212 -21.89 -2.12 34.02
N LEU A 213 -20.73 -1.69 33.51
CA LEU A 213 -20.03 -0.50 33.96
C LEU A 213 -20.41 0.67 33.03
N ASP A 214 -21.17 1.62 33.53
CA ASP A 214 -21.49 2.86 32.83
C ASP A 214 -20.52 3.98 33.25
N LEU A 215 -19.72 4.45 32.30
CA LEU A 215 -18.76 5.53 32.50
C LEU A 215 -19.43 6.91 32.58
N ASN A 216 -20.69 7.03 32.14
CA ASN A 216 -21.51 8.23 32.29
C ASN A 216 -20.83 9.53 31.83
N GLY A 217 -20.09 9.47 30.71
CA GLY A 217 -19.33 10.62 30.17
C GLY A 217 -18.04 10.97 30.92
N ILE A 218 -17.60 10.13 31.86
CA ILE A 218 -16.42 10.36 32.67
C ILE A 218 -15.31 9.39 32.23
N SER A 219 -14.13 9.93 31.94
CA SER A 219 -13.01 9.10 31.51
C SER A 219 -12.45 8.27 32.67
N ALA A 220 -12.02 7.06 32.34
CA ALA A 220 -11.44 6.09 33.25
C ALA A 220 -10.11 5.56 32.71
N SER A 221 -9.31 4.97 33.59
CA SER A 221 -8.08 4.28 33.21
C SER A 221 -7.99 2.91 33.87
N SER A 222 -7.29 1.99 33.20
CA SER A 222 -7.02 0.65 33.68
C SER A 222 -5.61 0.23 33.28
N SER A 223 -4.85 -0.40 34.18
CA SER A 223 -3.57 -1.02 33.79
C SER A 223 -3.82 -2.29 32.97
N VAL A 224 -4.73 -3.14 33.43
CA VAL A 224 -5.16 -4.35 32.74
C VAL A 224 -6.67 -4.41 32.79
N LEU A 225 -7.30 -4.44 31.61
CA LEU A 225 -8.73 -4.74 31.48
C LEU A 225 -8.89 -6.24 31.23
N SER A 226 -9.69 -6.90 32.07
CA SER A 226 -9.92 -8.33 31.96
C SER A 226 -11.35 -8.73 32.32
N GLY A 227 -11.69 -9.98 32.06
CA GLY A 227 -12.88 -10.63 32.60
C GLY A 227 -13.68 -11.39 31.54
N SER A 228 -14.59 -12.23 32.03
CA SER A 228 -15.29 -13.25 31.22
C SER A 228 -16.53 -12.75 30.48
N GLY A 229 -16.97 -11.50 30.68
CA GLY A 229 -18.21 -10.99 30.10
C GLY A 229 -18.61 -9.59 30.60
N GLY A 230 -19.89 -9.25 30.53
CA GLY A 230 -20.42 -7.94 30.92
C GLY A 230 -20.27 -6.86 29.84
N THR A 231 -20.65 -5.63 30.19
CA THR A 231 -20.65 -4.48 29.27
C THR A 231 -19.97 -3.27 29.91
N ILE A 232 -19.16 -2.54 29.14
CA ILE A 232 -18.71 -1.18 29.46
C ILE A 232 -19.42 -0.22 28.49
N THR A 233 -20.10 0.80 29.00
CA THR A 233 -20.89 1.71 28.16
C THR A 233 -20.77 3.16 28.59
N SER A 234 -21.19 4.06 27.72
CA SER A 234 -21.40 5.47 28.04
C SER A 234 -22.31 6.12 27.01
N ALA A 235 -23.37 6.79 27.47
CA ALA A 235 -24.24 7.57 26.58
C ALA A 235 -23.58 8.87 26.07
N ASN A 236 -22.65 9.43 26.86
CA ASN A 236 -21.87 10.63 26.53
C ASN A 236 -20.41 10.25 26.25
N ALA A 237 -19.65 11.12 25.57
CA ALA A 237 -18.25 10.85 25.26
C ALA A 237 -17.42 10.57 26.54
N ALA A 238 -16.82 9.38 26.62
CA ALA A 238 -15.91 8.99 27.70
C ALA A 238 -14.69 8.26 27.12
N THR A 239 -13.51 8.45 27.70
CA THR A 239 -12.30 7.71 27.29
C THR A 239 -11.94 6.64 28.31
N LEU A 240 -11.74 5.41 27.86
CA LEU A 240 -11.14 4.32 28.63
C LEU A 240 -9.68 4.13 28.19
N THR A 241 -8.75 4.53 29.05
CA THR A 241 -7.31 4.37 28.82
C THR A 241 -6.80 3.05 29.38
N LEU A 242 -6.16 2.23 28.56
CA LEU A 242 -5.65 0.91 28.91
C LEU A 242 -4.11 0.89 28.94
N GLY A 243 -3.52 0.11 29.84
CA GLY A 243 -2.07 -0.14 29.87
C GLY A 243 -1.22 0.96 30.51
N THR A 244 -1.80 1.79 31.39
CA THR A 244 -1.10 2.94 32.00
C THR A 244 0.13 2.61 32.83
N ASN A 245 0.28 1.36 33.30
CA ASN A 245 1.40 0.91 34.14
C ASN A 245 2.28 -0.16 33.47
N ASN A 246 2.24 -0.30 32.14
CA ASN A 246 2.96 -1.36 31.40
C ASN A 246 2.68 -2.78 31.90
N GLY A 247 1.47 -3.05 32.42
CA GLY A 247 1.07 -4.43 32.74
C GLY A 247 1.18 -5.34 31.51
N ASN A 248 1.31 -6.66 31.73
CA ASN A 248 1.48 -7.66 30.66
C ASN A 248 0.29 -7.74 29.67
N GLY A 249 -0.76 -6.95 29.87
CA GLY A 249 -2.00 -6.99 29.11
C GLY A 249 -3.02 -7.98 29.68
N GLY A 250 -4.29 -7.86 29.27
CA GLY A 250 -5.40 -8.68 29.75
C GLY A 250 -6.31 -9.15 28.62
N ASN A 251 -7.29 -9.99 28.95
CA ASN A 251 -8.34 -10.41 28.02
C ASN A 251 -9.71 -10.03 28.57
N PHE A 252 -10.45 -9.21 27.82
CA PHE A 252 -11.83 -8.87 28.14
C PHE A 252 -12.78 -9.49 27.11
N ALA A 253 -13.65 -10.38 27.58
CA ALA A 253 -14.62 -11.10 26.74
C ALA A 253 -16.01 -10.43 26.71
N GLY A 254 -16.20 -9.32 27.44
CA GLY A 254 -17.42 -8.52 27.40
C GLY A 254 -17.46 -7.51 26.25
N ALA A 255 -18.55 -6.76 26.17
CA ALA A 255 -18.79 -5.74 25.15
C ALA A 255 -18.41 -4.34 25.65
N ILE A 256 -17.98 -3.48 24.72
CA ILE A 256 -17.74 -2.05 24.89
C ILE A 256 -18.65 -1.33 23.90
N GLU A 257 -19.52 -0.47 24.39
CA GLU A 257 -20.65 0.09 23.64
C GLU A 257 -20.78 1.61 23.84
N GLY A 258 -21.57 2.25 22.98
CA GLY A 258 -21.88 3.68 23.08
C GLY A 258 -20.69 4.57 22.74
N GLN A 259 -20.65 5.78 23.31
CA GLN A 259 -19.62 6.80 23.01
C GLN A 259 -18.34 6.60 23.84
N VAL A 260 -17.89 5.35 23.98
CA VAL A 260 -16.63 5.01 24.65
C VAL A 260 -15.48 5.07 23.64
N SER A 261 -14.51 5.94 23.88
CA SER A 261 -13.23 5.97 23.15
C SER A 261 -12.22 5.09 23.88
N LEU A 262 -11.41 4.36 23.14
CA LEU A 262 -10.41 3.45 23.69
C LEU A 262 -9.01 4.00 23.41
N VAL A 263 -8.17 4.08 24.43
CA VAL A 263 -6.75 4.47 24.27
C VAL A 263 -5.87 3.34 24.78
N LYS A 264 -5.15 2.66 23.90
CA LYS A 264 -4.17 1.64 24.25
C LYS A 264 -2.78 2.26 24.41
N LEU A 265 -2.33 2.33 25.67
CA LEU A 265 -0.99 2.70 26.10
C LEU A 265 -0.22 1.47 26.62
N GLY A 266 1.05 1.70 26.97
CA GLY A 266 1.94 0.71 27.56
C GLY A 266 2.33 -0.44 26.63
N THR A 267 3.35 -1.20 27.04
CA THR A 267 3.99 -2.21 26.18
C THR A 267 3.25 -3.55 26.08
N GLY A 268 2.35 -3.86 27.02
CA GLY A 268 1.61 -5.14 27.05
C GLY A 268 0.55 -5.31 25.95
N ALA A 269 0.01 -6.53 25.85
CA ALA A 269 -0.98 -6.91 24.85
C ALA A 269 -2.40 -7.01 25.43
N GLN A 270 -3.28 -6.06 25.10
CA GLN A 270 -4.69 -6.13 25.49
C GLN A 270 -5.47 -6.90 24.42
N MET A 271 -6.14 -7.98 24.81
CA MET A 271 -7.07 -8.73 23.97
C MET A 271 -8.51 -8.32 24.28
N LEU A 272 -9.31 -8.12 23.22
CA LEU A 272 -10.75 -7.91 23.29
C LEU A 272 -11.42 -9.10 22.58
N SER A 273 -12.03 -10.01 23.34
CA SER A 273 -12.67 -11.23 22.82
C SER A 273 -14.19 -11.13 22.72
N GLY A 274 -14.77 -10.03 23.19
CA GLY A 274 -16.17 -9.71 22.97
C GLY A 274 -16.36 -8.80 21.76
N ARG A 275 -17.57 -8.82 21.20
CA ARG A 275 -18.00 -7.92 20.13
C ARG A 275 -18.25 -6.52 20.71
N ASN A 276 -17.63 -5.51 20.11
CA ASN A 276 -17.66 -4.13 20.58
C ASN A 276 -18.39 -3.25 19.54
N ALA A 277 -19.34 -2.44 20.01
CA ALA A 277 -20.14 -1.52 19.20
C ALA A 277 -19.93 -0.06 19.65
N SER A 278 -18.71 0.25 20.09
CA SER A 278 -18.33 1.59 20.54
C SER A 278 -18.09 2.52 19.36
N THR A 279 -18.75 3.67 19.35
CA THR A 279 -18.60 4.68 18.28
C THR A 279 -17.50 5.70 18.57
N GLY A 280 -16.87 5.65 19.75
CA GLY A 280 -15.75 6.50 20.12
C GLY A 280 -14.46 6.14 19.36
N LEU A 281 -13.48 7.03 19.39
CA LEU A 281 -12.18 6.81 18.75
C LEU A 281 -11.41 5.69 19.46
N THR A 282 -10.88 4.73 18.71
CA THR A 282 -9.86 3.79 19.19
C THR A 282 -8.48 4.28 18.79
N SER A 283 -7.61 4.54 19.77
CA SER A 283 -6.23 5.02 19.58
C SER A 283 -5.22 4.03 20.15
N ILE A 284 -4.26 3.59 19.33
CA ILE A 284 -3.18 2.69 19.75
C ILE A 284 -1.86 3.45 19.66
N SER A 285 -1.25 3.69 20.82
CA SER A 285 0.02 4.43 20.90
C SER A 285 1.22 3.53 21.24
N ALA A 286 1.00 2.41 21.93
CA ALA A 286 2.05 1.46 22.31
C ALA A 286 1.50 0.05 22.58
N GLY A 287 2.41 -0.93 22.58
CA GLY A 287 2.07 -2.35 22.80
C GLY A 287 1.14 -2.89 21.74
N THR A 288 0.29 -3.85 22.10
CA THR A 288 -0.63 -4.51 21.17
C THR A 288 -2.08 -4.39 21.63
N LEU A 289 -2.98 -4.01 20.73
CA LEU A 289 -4.42 -4.27 20.86
C LEU A 289 -4.73 -5.46 19.96
N ARG A 290 -5.30 -6.53 20.51
CA ARG A 290 -5.52 -7.80 19.83
C ARG A 290 -7.00 -8.13 19.76
N ALA A 291 -7.51 -8.41 18.56
CA ALA A 291 -8.86 -8.91 18.37
C ALA A 291 -8.93 -10.40 18.77
N GLY A 292 -9.92 -10.77 19.58
CA GLY A 292 -10.25 -12.15 19.94
C GLY A 292 -11.58 -12.64 19.36
N SER A 293 -12.29 -11.78 18.63
CA SER A 293 -13.53 -12.06 17.90
C SER A 293 -13.66 -11.10 16.72
N ASP A 294 -14.65 -11.31 15.84
CA ASP A 294 -15.04 -10.31 14.86
C ASP A 294 -15.63 -9.07 15.56
N ASP A 295 -15.49 -7.90 14.93
CA ASP A 295 -15.93 -6.59 15.43
C ASP A 295 -15.42 -6.30 16.86
N ALA A 296 -14.16 -6.63 17.14
CA ALA A 296 -13.57 -6.51 18.48
C ALA A 296 -12.98 -5.11 18.77
N ILE A 297 -12.79 -4.24 17.78
CA ILE A 297 -12.10 -2.95 17.95
C ILE A 297 -13.09 -1.78 18.06
N GLY A 298 -14.35 -1.99 17.64
CA GLY A 298 -15.45 -1.02 17.69
C GLY A 298 -15.66 -0.26 16.39
N ASP A 299 -16.86 0.30 16.22
CA ASP A 299 -17.33 0.94 14.97
C ASP A 299 -16.77 2.36 14.72
N GLY A 300 -16.11 2.95 15.71
CA GLY A 300 -15.57 4.31 15.63
C GLY A 300 -14.36 4.45 14.70
N ASN A 301 -13.73 5.64 14.73
CA ASN A 301 -12.47 5.83 14.02
C ASN A 301 -11.34 5.03 14.70
N LEU A 302 -10.33 4.66 13.92
CA LEU A 302 -9.13 3.96 14.40
C LEU A 302 -7.87 4.77 14.08
N THR A 303 -7.06 5.08 15.09
CA THR A 303 -5.78 5.76 14.92
C THR A 303 -4.64 4.95 15.53
N LEU A 304 -3.59 4.70 14.75
CA LEU A 304 -2.34 4.12 15.24
C LEU A 304 -1.24 5.17 15.19
N SER A 305 -0.69 5.51 16.35
CA SER A 305 0.45 6.43 16.51
C SER A 305 1.70 5.73 17.05
N GLY A 306 1.73 4.41 16.88
CA GLY A 306 2.73 3.49 17.38
C GLY A 306 2.07 2.12 17.56
N GLY A 307 2.67 1.27 18.39
CA GLY A 307 2.09 -0.01 18.77
C GLY A 307 1.69 -0.93 17.61
N THR A 308 0.79 -1.87 17.89
CA THR A 308 0.31 -2.87 16.95
C THR A 308 -1.19 -3.12 17.14
N LEU A 309 -1.96 -3.08 16.06
CA LEU A 309 -3.24 -3.76 15.98
C LEU A 309 -3.01 -5.18 15.45
N ASP A 310 -3.45 -6.19 16.17
CA ASP A 310 -3.38 -7.59 15.75
C ASP A 310 -4.77 -8.16 15.58
N LEU A 311 -5.22 -8.30 14.33
CA LEU A 311 -6.54 -8.86 14.01
C LEU A 311 -6.57 -10.39 14.09
N GLN A 312 -5.43 -11.07 14.26
CA GLN A 312 -5.35 -12.52 14.13
C GLN A 312 -6.01 -12.99 12.82
N SER A 313 -7.10 -13.75 12.87
CA SER A 313 -7.91 -14.14 11.71
C SER A 313 -9.27 -13.44 11.63
N PHE A 314 -9.58 -12.55 12.57
CA PHE A 314 -10.89 -11.91 12.72
C PHE A 314 -11.04 -10.69 11.83
N SER A 315 -12.27 -10.37 11.48
CA SER A 315 -12.61 -9.18 10.68
C SER A 315 -13.18 -8.08 11.56
N ASP A 316 -12.93 -6.83 11.16
CA ASP A 316 -13.43 -5.66 11.87
C ASP A 316 -13.87 -4.58 10.90
N THR A 317 -14.82 -3.76 11.34
CA THR A 317 -15.33 -2.61 10.59
C THR A 317 -15.20 -1.36 11.44
N VAL A 318 -14.40 -0.40 10.95
CA VAL A 318 -14.20 0.90 11.59
C VAL A 318 -14.73 2.01 10.68
N ALA A 319 -15.06 3.17 11.23
CA ALA A 319 -15.53 4.29 10.42
C ALA A 319 -14.46 4.79 9.43
N ALA A 320 -13.24 4.98 9.91
CA ALA A 320 -12.05 5.36 9.14
C ALA A 320 -10.78 4.93 9.90
N MET A 321 -9.68 4.72 9.18
CA MET A 321 -8.38 4.37 9.77
C MET A 321 -7.31 5.40 9.43
N THR A 322 -6.55 5.84 10.44
CA THR A 322 -5.32 6.63 10.28
C THR A 322 -4.11 5.87 10.85
N LEU A 323 -3.08 5.67 10.05
CA LEU A 323 -1.81 5.05 10.43
C LEU A 323 -0.69 6.10 10.45
N ASN A 324 -0.47 6.73 11.61
CA ASN A 324 0.64 7.66 11.80
C ASN A 324 1.99 6.91 11.88
N SER A 325 2.01 5.80 12.63
CA SER A 325 3.13 4.86 12.76
C SER A 325 2.63 3.53 13.34
N GLY A 326 3.51 2.52 13.45
CA GLY A 326 3.17 1.21 14.03
C GLY A 326 2.82 0.14 13.00
N SER A 327 2.04 -0.86 13.39
CA SER A 327 1.67 -1.95 12.49
C SER A 327 0.23 -2.47 12.67
N VAL A 328 -0.33 -2.99 11.58
CA VAL A 328 -1.56 -3.80 11.58
C VAL A 328 -1.22 -5.19 11.06
N THR A 329 -1.48 -6.20 11.88
CA THR A 329 -1.01 -7.58 11.69
C THR A 329 -2.15 -8.59 11.79
N GLY A 330 -1.89 -9.81 11.34
CA GLY A 330 -2.90 -10.86 11.16
C GLY A 330 -3.25 -11.08 9.68
N THR A 331 -4.26 -11.91 9.46
CA THR A 331 -4.81 -12.33 8.16
C THR A 331 -6.28 -11.89 7.96
N GLY A 332 -6.87 -11.29 9.00
CA GLY A 332 -8.22 -10.74 9.01
C GLY A 332 -8.49 -9.65 7.97
N LEU A 333 -9.77 -9.27 7.86
CA LEU A 333 -10.22 -8.15 7.01
C LEU A 333 -10.51 -6.92 7.87
N LEU A 334 -9.84 -5.80 7.58
CA LEU A 334 -10.18 -4.50 8.14
C LEU A 334 -10.98 -3.70 7.10
N THR A 335 -12.26 -3.45 7.38
CA THR A 335 -13.13 -2.64 6.52
C THR A 335 -13.22 -1.22 7.08
N ALA A 336 -13.11 -0.21 6.21
CA ALA A 336 -13.30 1.19 6.58
C ALA A 336 -13.89 1.99 5.41
N ASN A 337 -14.32 3.24 5.66
CA ASN A 337 -14.68 4.16 4.56
C ASN A 337 -13.45 4.86 3.95
N SER A 338 -12.35 4.95 4.70
CA SER A 338 -11.10 5.52 4.23
C SER A 338 -9.91 5.01 5.04
N PHE A 339 -8.76 4.96 4.38
CA PHE A 339 -7.46 4.65 4.97
C PHE A 339 -6.51 5.82 4.72
N ASP A 340 -5.98 6.41 5.79
CA ASP A 340 -4.99 7.49 5.73
C ASP A 340 -3.64 7.01 6.29
N LEU A 341 -2.61 6.93 5.46
CA LEU A 341 -1.34 6.28 5.76
C LEU A 341 -0.18 7.27 5.77
N VAL A 342 0.40 7.50 6.94
CA VAL A 342 1.63 8.29 7.10
C VAL A 342 2.85 7.37 7.11
N ALA A 343 2.95 6.43 8.05
CA ALA A 343 4.07 5.48 8.10
C ALA A 343 3.69 4.19 8.84
N GLY A 344 4.39 3.09 8.60
CA GLY A 344 4.15 1.80 9.27
C GLY A 344 3.90 0.65 8.31
N THR A 345 3.43 -0.49 8.82
CA THR A 345 3.17 -1.70 8.01
C THR A 345 1.78 -2.26 8.23
N ILE A 346 1.08 -2.58 7.14
CA ILE A 346 -0.23 -3.25 7.16
C ILE A 346 -0.08 -4.60 6.45
N SER A 347 -0.26 -5.69 7.20
CA SER A 347 -0.19 -7.07 6.67
C SER A 347 -1.56 -7.73 6.51
N VAL A 348 -2.59 -7.17 7.14
CA VAL A 348 -3.99 -7.62 6.98
C VAL A 348 -4.56 -7.23 5.62
N ARG A 349 -5.74 -7.77 5.29
CA ARG A 349 -6.49 -7.33 4.10
C ARG A 349 -7.29 -6.07 4.43
N LEU A 350 -7.11 -5.01 3.65
CA LEU A 350 -7.97 -3.82 3.70
C LEU A 350 -9.20 -3.98 2.79
N GLY A 351 -10.38 -3.63 3.29
CA GLY A 351 -11.67 -3.75 2.60
C GLY A 351 -12.46 -2.45 2.49
N GLY A 352 -13.61 -2.53 1.83
CA GLY A 352 -14.54 -1.41 1.65
C GLY A 352 -14.70 -1.04 0.16
N THR A 353 -15.92 -1.23 -0.37
CA THR A 353 -16.21 -1.12 -1.81
C THR A 353 -15.87 0.25 -2.40
N ALA A 354 -16.09 1.33 -1.65
CA ALA A 354 -15.78 2.70 -2.06
C ALA A 354 -14.63 3.32 -1.25
N ALA A 355 -13.95 2.51 -0.44
CA ALA A 355 -12.96 3.02 0.51
C ALA A 355 -11.74 3.58 -0.18
N THR A 356 -11.42 4.84 0.09
CA THR A 356 -10.25 5.52 -0.48
C THR A 356 -9.01 5.21 0.34
N LEU A 357 -7.85 5.21 -0.32
CA LEU A 357 -6.55 5.13 0.36
C LEU A 357 -5.75 6.38 0.06
N THR A 358 -5.37 7.11 1.10
CA THR A 358 -4.48 8.28 0.99
C THR A 358 -3.15 7.95 1.63
N LYS A 359 -2.05 8.15 0.91
CA LYS A 359 -0.73 8.28 1.51
C LYS A 359 -0.53 9.75 1.87
N SER A 360 -0.56 10.03 3.17
CA SER A 360 -0.38 11.38 3.71
C SER A 360 0.96 11.52 4.44
N GLY A 361 1.09 12.59 5.21
CA GLY A 361 2.34 13.08 5.73
C GLY A 361 2.93 14.17 4.83
N ASN A 362 3.80 14.98 5.41
CA ASN A 362 4.54 16.05 4.72
C ASN A 362 6.04 15.91 5.04
N LEU A 363 6.51 14.66 5.01
CA LEU A 363 7.90 14.30 5.23
C LEU A 363 8.27 13.19 4.24
N TYR A 364 9.18 13.51 3.31
CA TYR A 364 9.57 12.63 2.21
C TYR A 364 10.24 11.31 2.64
N THR A 365 10.63 11.18 3.91
CA THR A 365 11.20 9.95 4.48
C THR A 365 10.14 9.02 5.06
N ASN A 366 8.88 9.45 5.15
CA ASN A 366 7.79 8.60 5.62
C ASN A 366 7.60 7.41 4.68
N SER A 367 7.35 6.23 5.26
CA SER A 367 7.13 5.01 4.48
C SER A 367 6.01 4.19 5.11
N ALA A 368 4.98 3.90 4.31
CA ALA A 368 3.91 2.98 4.67
C ALA A 368 3.98 1.75 3.76
N THR A 369 3.87 0.55 4.31
CA THR A 369 3.94 -0.71 3.57
C THR A 369 2.59 -1.42 3.57
N LEU A 370 2.11 -1.79 2.38
CA LEU A 370 0.95 -2.64 2.17
C LEU A 370 1.43 -4.04 1.77
N ALA A 371 1.39 -4.98 2.72
CA ALA A 371 1.80 -6.37 2.53
C ALA A 371 0.61 -7.34 2.38
N GLY A 372 -0.62 -6.88 2.65
CA GLY A 372 -1.83 -7.68 2.49
C GLY A 372 -2.40 -7.73 1.06
N ALA A 373 -3.18 -8.78 0.79
CA ALA A 373 -4.00 -8.90 -0.41
C ALA A 373 -5.28 -8.07 -0.27
N ASN A 374 -5.18 -6.77 -0.57
CA ASN A 374 -6.24 -5.80 -0.32
C ASN A 374 -7.42 -5.94 -1.29
N SER A 375 -8.56 -5.35 -0.90
CA SER A 375 -9.84 -5.42 -1.62
C SER A 375 -10.64 -4.11 -1.60
N TYR A 376 -10.10 -3.04 -1.00
CA TYR A 376 -10.70 -1.70 -1.05
C TYR A 376 -10.87 -1.23 -2.50
N GLY A 377 -11.96 -0.52 -2.80
CA GLY A 377 -12.34 -0.17 -4.18
C GLY A 377 -12.34 1.32 -4.53
N GLY A 378 -12.07 2.21 -3.57
CA GLY A 378 -11.88 3.64 -3.85
C GLY A 378 -10.51 3.97 -4.43
N MET A 379 -10.33 5.21 -4.87
CA MET A 379 -9.07 5.70 -5.44
C MET A 379 -7.93 5.66 -4.43
N THR A 380 -6.72 5.35 -4.91
CA THR A 380 -5.48 5.51 -4.16
C THR A 380 -4.81 6.83 -4.53
N THR A 381 -4.51 7.69 -3.57
CA THR A 381 -3.90 9.01 -3.79
C THR A 381 -2.69 9.20 -2.89
N LEU A 382 -1.59 9.69 -3.44
CA LEU A 382 -0.39 10.03 -2.70
C LEU A 382 -0.13 11.52 -2.87
N GLY A 383 -0.14 12.27 -1.77
CA GLY A 383 0.04 13.73 -1.78
C GLY A 383 1.51 14.15 -1.89
N ASN A 384 1.76 15.44 -2.09
CA ASN A 384 3.12 16.02 -2.18
C ASN A 384 3.90 15.79 -0.87
N ASN A 385 5.19 15.44 -0.95
CA ASN A 385 6.06 15.10 0.19
C ASN A 385 5.51 14.03 1.15
N SER A 386 4.60 13.16 0.71
CA SER A 386 4.04 12.10 1.56
C SER A 386 4.98 10.91 1.75
N GLY A 387 6.13 10.89 1.06
CA GLY A 387 7.10 9.81 1.13
C GLY A 387 6.68 8.61 0.29
N SER A 388 6.98 7.40 0.75
CA SER A 388 6.77 6.17 -0.02
C SER A 388 5.56 5.39 0.44
N LEU A 389 4.77 4.90 -0.52
CA LEU A 389 3.85 3.77 -0.33
C LEU A 389 4.51 2.53 -0.94
N VAL A 390 4.95 1.60 -0.09
CA VAL A 390 5.57 0.34 -0.49
C VAL A 390 4.48 -0.70 -0.72
N LEU A 391 4.44 -1.26 -1.93
CA LEU A 391 3.58 -2.38 -2.28
C LEU A 391 4.40 -3.66 -2.12
N ALA A 392 4.06 -4.49 -1.14
CA ALA A 392 4.73 -5.76 -0.85
C ALA A 392 3.90 -6.99 -1.26
N HIS A 393 2.78 -6.77 -1.95
CA HIS A 393 1.90 -7.82 -2.45
C HIS A 393 1.31 -7.42 -3.81
N GLU A 394 1.04 -8.38 -4.69
CA GLU A 394 0.48 -8.14 -6.05
C GLU A 394 -0.90 -7.46 -6.02
N ASN A 395 -1.71 -7.80 -5.03
CA ASN A 395 -3.02 -7.18 -4.75
C ASN A 395 -2.96 -6.04 -3.70
N ALA A 396 -1.79 -5.43 -3.45
CA ALA A 396 -1.65 -4.38 -2.44
C ALA A 396 -2.55 -3.16 -2.70
N LEU A 397 -2.89 -2.87 -3.97
CA LEU A 397 -3.78 -1.77 -4.35
C LEU A 397 -5.27 -2.17 -4.43
N GLY A 398 -5.60 -3.41 -4.08
CA GLY A 398 -6.95 -3.96 -4.11
C GLY A 398 -7.72 -3.70 -5.41
N ASN A 399 -8.98 -3.31 -5.26
CA ASN A 399 -9.90 -3.00 -6.36
C ASN A 399 -9.82 -1.53 -6.80
N SER A 400 -8.85 -0.75 -6.31
CA SER A 400 -8.67 0.66 -6.67
C SER A 400 -8.73 0.84 -8.21
N PRO A 401 -9.59 1.74 -8.73
CA PRO A 401 -9.75 1.94 -10.17
C PRO A 401 -8.56 2.68 -10.78
N SER A 402 -7.88 3.50 -9.99
CA SER A 402 -6.70 4.26 -10.40
C SER A 402 -5.82 4.62 -9.21
N VAL A 403 -4.55 4.91 -9.49
CA VAL A 403 -3.60 5.51 -8.55
C VAL A 403 -3.24 6.91 -9.04
N ASP A 404 -3.21 7.88 -8.12
CA ASP A 404 -2.73 9.22 -8.39
C ASP A 404 -1.55 9.57 -7.47
N VAL A 405 -0.39 9.88 -8.07
CA VAL A 405 0.82 10.32 -7.36
C VAL A 405 1.06 11.79 -7.68
N VAL A 406 0.92 12.65 -6.66
CA VAL A 406 0.95 14.10 -6.81
C VAL A 406 2.19 14.70 -6.15
N GLY A 407 2.99 15.43 -6.92
CA GLY A 407 4.08 16.26 -6.41
C GLY A 407 5.44 15.56 -6.31
N THR A 408 6.39 16.25 -5.69
CA THR A 408 7.75 15.74 -5.44
C THR A 408 7.84 15.14 -4.05
N GLY A 409 8.88 14.31 -3.79
CA GLY A 409 9.06 13.68 -2.48
C GLY A 409 8.09 12.52 -2.19
N THR A 410 7.42 12.00 -3.23
CA THR A 410 6.38 10.97 -3.10
C THR A 410 6.56 9.85 -4.13
N ALA A 411 6.41 8.58 -3.73
CA ALA A 411 6.50 7.46 -4.67
C ALA A 411 5.63 6.25 -4.29
N ILE A 412 5.21 5.52 -5.32
CA ILE A 412 4.93 4.09 -5.23
C ILE A 412 6.25 3.32 -5.35
N VAL A 413 6.51 2.44 -4.39
CA VAL A 413 7.70 1.57 -4.37
C VAL A 413 7.25 0.12 -4.43
N LEU A 414 7.69 -0.62 -5.43
CA LEU A 414 7.40 -2.05 -5.57
C LEU A 414 8.44 -2.88 -4.83
N ALA A 415 8.01 -3.82 -3.99
CA ALA A 415 8.87 -4.85 -3.41
C ALA A 415 9.36 -5.83 -4.50
N ASP A 416 10.26 -6.74 -4.12
CA ASP A 416 10.81 -7.72 -5.05
C ASP A 416 9.77 -8.77 -5.48
N ALA A 417 9.91 -9.26 -6.70
CA ALA A 417 9.16 -10.35 -7.29
C ALA A 417 7.62 -10.17 -7.33
N ILE A 418 7.11 -8.93 -7.36
CA ILE A 418 5.67 -8.67 -7.51
C ILE A 418 5.31 -8.15 -8.90
N THR A 419 4.07 -8.43 -9.32
CA THR A 419 3.46 -7.87 -10.52
C THR A 419 2.16 -7.18 -10.16
N ILE A 420 2.10 -5.86 -10.36
CA ILE A 420 0.85 -5.10 -10.23
C ILE A 420 0.10 -5.15 -11.55
N THR A 421 -1.08 -5.78 -11.51
CA THR A 421 -1.85 -6.10 -12.71
C THR A 421 -2.93 -5.07 -13.02
N ASN A 422 -2.93 -4.52 -14.24
CA ASN A 422 -4.01 -3.68 -14.79
C ASN A 422 -4.44 -2.47 -13.94
N LYS A 423 -3.52 -1.89 -13.15
CA LYS A 423 -3.80 -0.65 -12.40
C LYS A 423 -3.29 0.58 -13.15
N PRO A 424 -4.16 1.47 -13.67
CA PRO A 424 -3.69 2.72 -14.24
C PRO A 424 -3.14 3.62 -13.12
N ILE A 425 -2.01 4.26 -13.38
CA ILE A 425 -1.39 5.24 -12.48
C ILE A 425 -1.17 6.55 -13.23
N THR A 426 -1.48 7.67 -12.58
CA THR A 426 -1.06 9.00 -13.02
C THR A 426 0.07 9.49 -12.13
N ILE A 427 1.17 9.94 -12.74
CA ILE A 427 2.33 10.48 -12.04
C ILE A 427 2.51 11.97 -12.36
N ARG A 428 2.66 12.77 -11.31
CA ARG A 428 2.97 14.21 -11.39
C ARG A 428 4.15 14.47 -10.47
N GLY A 429 5.31 14.85 -11.01
CA GLY A 429 6.52 15.10 -10.21
C GLY A 429 7.60 14.02 -10.26
N THR A 430 8.70 14.31 -9.55
CA THR A 430 10.00 13.62 -9.69
C THR A 430 10.19 12.40 -8.81
N GLY A 431 9.25 12.08 -7.91
CA GLY A 431 9.34 10.90 -7.05
C GLY A 431 9.86 11.13 -5.64
N ALA A 432 9.97 10.04 -4.88
CA ALA A 432 10.51 10.03 -3.52
C ALA A 432 12.04 10.14 -3.51
N ASN A 433 12.54 10.75 -2.45
CA ASN A 433 13.95 11.05 -2.25
C ASN A 433 14.68 9.85 -1.63
N ASN A 434 15.73 9.35 -2.27
CA ASN A 434 16.52 8.20 -1.83
C ASN A 434 17.66 8.63 -0.89
N GLY A 435 17.31 9.14 0.30
CA GLY A 435 18.25 9.40 1.39
C GLY A 435 19.11 10.67 1.32
N SER A 436 18.96 11.53 0.31
CA SER A 436 19.66 12.83 0.24
C SER A 436 18.95 13.82 -0.68
N ALA A 437 18.62 15.03 -0.20
CA ALA A 437 17.95 16.10 -0.96
C ALA A 437 18.39 16.17 -2.44
N GLY A 438 17.44 15.96 -3.36
CA GLY A 438 17.69 15.96 -4.82
C GLY A 438 17.89 14.57 -5.46
N ASN A 439 18.04 13.50 -4.68
CA ASN A 439 18.27 12.15 -5.18
C ASN A 439 16.96 11.36 -5.41
N PHE A 440 16.14 11.78 -6.37
CA PHE A 440 14.84 11.14 -6.61
C PHE A 440 14.91 9.96 -7.58
N SER A 441 14.31 8.82 -7.20
CA SER A 441 14.30 7.56 -7.99
C SER A 441 12.98 7.30 -8.74
N GLY A 442 12.16 8.35 -8.94
CA GLY A 442 10.87 8.29 -9.66
C GLY A 442 9.65 8.14 -8.75
N SER A 443 8.49 8.63 -9.24
CA SER A 443 7.18 8.52 -8.57
C SER A 443 6.59 7.12 -8.67
N LEU A 444 7.10 6.33 -9.61
CA LEU A 444 6.93 4.88 -9.69
C LEU A 444 8.33 4.26 -9.76
N THR A 445 8.65 3.40 -8.80
CA THR A 445 9.98 2.80 -8.67
C THR A 445 9.94 1.43 -7.99
N THR A 446 11.08 0.75 -7.94
CA THR A 446 11.27 -0.50 -7.17
C THR A 446 12.09 -0.23 -5.91
N ALA A 447 11.97 -1.12 -4.94
CA ALA A 447 12.91 -1.18 -3.82
C ALA A 447 14.33 -1.50 -4.32
N PRO A 448 15.39 -1.19 -3.54
CA PRO A 448 16.75 -1.61 -3.87
C PRO A 448 16.85 -3.12 -4.09
N ASN A 449 17.60 -3.55 -5.10
CA ASN A 449 17.78 -4.94 -5.54
C ASN A 449 16.50 -5.69 -5.95
N ALA A 450 15.35 -5.00 -6.04
CA ALA A 450 14.09 -5.63 -6.42
C ALA A 450 13.88 -5.65 -7.94
N SER A 451 13.34 -6.75 -8.46
CA SER A 451 12.80 -6.89 -9.81
C SER A 451 11.28 -7.02 -9.75
N ALA A 452 10.55 -6.04 -10.29
CA ALA A 452 9.09 -6.00 -10.21
C ALA A 452 8.45 -5.47 -11.48
N THR A 453 7.17 -5.81 -11.69
CA THR A 453 6.42 -5.45 -12.89
C THR A 453 5.23 -4.55 -12.56
N TRP A 454 5.05 -3.51 -13.35
CA TRP A 454 3.82 -2.74 -13.44
C TRP A 454 3.22 -2.89 -14.84
N SER A 455 2.05 -3.51 -14.93
CA SER A 455 1.40 -3.80 -16.23
C SER A 455 0.28 -2.85 -16.62
N GLY A 456 -0.23 -2.06 -15.67
CA GLY A 456 -1.20 -1.02 -15.97
C GLY A 456 -0.56 0.17 -16.69
N SER A 457 -1.37 0.99 -17.37
CA SER A 457 -0.86 2.18 -18.06
C SER A 457 -0.28 3.20 -17.06
N VAL A 458 0.80 3.87 -17.47
CA VAL A 458 1.40 4.97 -16.71
C VAL A 458 1.13 6.28 -17.45
N THR A 459 0.26 7.13 -16.89
CA THR A 459 -0.05 8.44 -17.44
C THR A 459 0.89 9.48 -16.84
N LEU A 460 1.63 10.18 -17.69
CA LEU A 460 2.28 11.43 -17.33
C LEU A 460 1.17 12.46 -17.12
N GLY A 461 1.07 13.01 -15.92
CA GLY A 461 0.09 14.05 -15.59
C GLY A 461 0.63 15.47 -15.69
N ASP A 462 1.96 15.62 -15.81
CA ASP A 462 2.68 16.87 -16.04
C ASP A 462 4.03 16.61 -16.74
N SER A 463 4.83 17.66 -16.94
CA SER A 463 6.18 17.57 -17.54
C SER A 463 7.27 17.08 -16.57
N ASN A 464 6.94 16.86 -15.30
CA ASN A 464 7.88 16.43 -14.26
C ASN A 464 7.84 14.93 -13.97
N GLY A 465 6.87 14.21 -14.55
CA GLY A 465 6.67 12.77 -14.38
C GLY A 465 7.98 11.98 -14.53
N ARG A 466 8.37 11.32 -13.43
CA ARG A 466 9.59 10.52 -13.37
C ARG A 466 9.30 9.08 -12.99
N ILE A 467 9.93 8.17 -13.71
CA ILE A 467 9.92 6.73 -13.44
C ILE A 467 11.35 6.32 -13.09
N GLY A 468 11.52 5.28 -12.28
CA GLY A 468 12.85 4.77 -12.00
C GLY A 468 12.86 3.37 -11.46
N ALA A 469 14.02 2.97 -10.95
CA ALA A 469 14.22 1.71 -10.24
C ALA A 469 15.14 1.97 -9.05
N GLY A 470 14.99 1.18 -7.99
CA GLY A 470 15.89 1.23 -6.84
C GLY A 470 17.33 0.90 -7.25
N ASN A 471 18.29 1.16 -6.36
CA ASN A 471 19.69 0.80 -6.57
C ASN A 471 19.80 -0.69 -6.94
N SER A 472 20.44 -1.02 -8.05
CA SER A 472 20.53 -2.38 -8.61
C SER A 472 19.18 -3.09 -8.85
N GLY A 473 18.05 -2.39 -8.77
CA GLY A 473 16.72 -2.92 -9.04
C GLY A 473 16.34 -2.84 -10.52
N THR A 474 15.32 -3.60 -10.91
CA THR A 474 14.75 -3.56 -12.27
C THR A 474 13.24 -3.33 -12.22
N LEU A 475 12.77 -2.23 -12.82
CA LEU A 475 11.34 -1.99 -13.02
C LEU A 475 10.93 -2.41 -14.43
N HIS A 476 10.04 -3.41 -14.54
CA HIS A 476 9.43 -3.81 -15.81
C HIS A 476 8.10 -3.08 -16.01
N LEU A 477 8.02 -2.28 -17.07
CA LEU A 477 6.77 -1.62 -17.50
C LEU A 477 6.23 -2.30 -18.74
N SER A 478 5.24 -3.17 -18.56
CA SER A 478 4.51 -3.80 -19.67
C SER A 478 3.30 -2.99 -20.13
N GLY A 479 2.77 -2.11 -19.27
CA GLY A 479 1.77 -1.11 -19.66
C GLY A 479 2.39 0.05 -20.45
N ALA A 480 1.60 0.66 -21.34
CA ALA A 480 2.02 1.82 -22.11
C ALA A 480 2.20 3.06 -21.24
N ILE A 481 3.19 3.90 -21.57
CA ILE A 481 3.30 5.25 -21.01
C ILE A 481 2.48 6.21 -21.89
N LEU A 482 1.57 6.96 -21.27
CA LEU A 482 0.63 7.85 -21.94
C LEU A 482 0.88 9.31 -21.55
N GLY A 483 0.64 10.23 -22.48
CA GLY A 483 0.59 11.68 -22.21
C GLY A 483 -0.75 12.26 -22.65
N ASN A 484 -1.37 13.06 -21.79
CA ASN A 484 -2.68 13.71 -22.00
C ASN A 484 -2.61 15.19 -22.46
N GLY A 485 -1.45 15.67 -22.91
CA GLY A 485 -1.18 17.09 -23.13
C GLY A 485 0.20 17.35 -23.74
N ALA A 486 0.39 18.55 -24.31
CA ALA A 486 1.61 18.92 -25.03
C ALA A 486 2.85 18.93 -24.13
N ASN A 487 4.01 18.60 -24.70
CA ASN A 487 5.34 18.66 -24.07
C ASN A 487 5.56 17.83 -22.79
N GLN A 488 4.70 16.84 -22.51
CA GLN A 488 4.91 15.92 -21.39
C GLN A 488 6.08 14.99 -21.66
N SER A 489 7.14 15.21 -20.88
CA SER A 489 8.42 14.55 -21.04
C SER A 489 8.59 13.45 -20.00
N LEU A 490 9.16 12.33 -20.40
CA LEU A 490 9.46 11.22 -19.49
C LEU A 490 10.86 11.43 -18.91
N SER A 491 10.96 11.51 -17.58
CA SER A 491 12.26 11.44 -16.90
C SER A 491 12.51 10.05 -16.32
N LEU A 492 13.74 9.57 -16.44
CA LEU A 492 14.18 8.28 -15.90
C LEU A 492 15.33 8.45 -14.92
N SER A 493 15.25 7.77 -13.78
CA SER A 493 16.24 7.86 -12.71
C SER A 493 16.32 6.59 -11.88
N SER A 494 17.36 5.76 -12.09
CA SER A 494 17.50 4.50 -11.38
C SER A 494 18.77 4.37 -10.54
N GLY A 495 18.72 4.94 -9.33
CA GLY A 495 19.76 4.82 -8.30
C GLY A 495 20.94 5.80 -8.43
N SER A 496 21.75 5.91 -7.37
CA SER A 496 22.94 6.78 -7.31
C SER A 496 24.22 5.98 -7.04
N GLY A 497 25.36 6.43 -7.58
CA GLY A 497 26.65 5.78 -7.41
C GLY A 497 26.85 4.56 -8.32
N SER A 498 27.64 3.57 -7.89
CA SER A 498 27.98 2.37 -8.69
C SER A 498 26.82 1.37 -8.85
N ASN A 499 25.72 1.54 -8.12
CA ASN A 499 24.60 0.59 -8.06
C ASN A 499 23.43 1.06 -8.93
N ILE A 500 23.63 0.98 -10.24
CA ILE A 500 22.74 1.52 -11.26
C ILE A 500 21.55 0.58 -11.49
N GLY A 501 20.32 1.05 -11.27
CA GLY A 501 19.10 0.27 -11.57
C GLY A 501 18.70 0.34 -13.05
N THR A 502 17.67 -0.41 -13.44
CA THR A 502 17.18 -0.50 -14.83
C THR A 502 15.67 -0.30 -14.91
N VAL A 503 15.19 0.48 -15.87
CA VAL A 503 13.78 0.50 -16.28
C VAL A 503 13.65 -0.18 -17.64
N VAL A 504 12.80 -1.20 -17.74
CA VAL A 504 12.50 -1.94 -18.97
C VAL A 504 11.14 -1.50 -19.51
N LEU A 505 11.08 -0.98 -20.73
CA LEU A 505 9.82 -0.55 -21.37
C LEU A 505 9.39 -1.54 -22.44
N SER A 506 8.23 -2.17 -22.25
CA SER A 506 7.67 -3.15 -23.20
C SER A 506 6.34 -2.68 -23.80
N GLY A 507 5.62 -1.76 -23.14
CA GLY A 507 4.39 -1.18 -23.68
C GLY A 507 4.65 -0.08 -24.71
N ALA A 508 3.87 -0.08 -25.81
CA ALA A 508 3.95 0.95 -26.86
C ALA A 508 3.46 2.31 -26.34
N SER A 509 4.40 3.21 -26.05
CA SER A 509 4.13 4.49 -25.39
C SER A 509 3.65 5.57 -26.35
N ARG A 510 2.80 6.48 -25.87
CA ARG A 510 2.15 7.55 -26.64
C ARG A 510 2.15 8.87 -25.84
N PHE A 511 3.18 9.69 -26.03
CA PHE A 511 3.29 11.03 -25.46
C PHE A 511 4.06 11.96 -26.42
N SER A 512 3.89 13.26 -26.27
CA SER A 512 4.42 14.26 -27.23
C SER A 512 5.74 14.91 -26.80
N GLY A 513 6.15 14.79 -25.54
CA GLY A 513 7.41 15.37 -25.06
C GLY A 513 8.63 14.48 -25.30
N ASN A 514 9.78 14.94 -24.82
CA ASN A 514 11.06 14.25 -24.97
C ASN A 514 11.30 13.24 -23.86
N ILE A 515 12.35 12.44 -24.01
CA ILE A 515 12.77 11.46 -23.00
C ILE A 515 14.10 11.91 -22.42
N SER A 516 14.17 12.04 -21.10
CA SER A 516 15.35 12.45 -20.37
C SER A 516 15.83 11.31 -19.48
N ILE A 517 16.96 10.69 -19.82
CA ILE A 517 17.65 9.77 -18.91
C ILE A 517 18.55 10.61 -18.02
N VAL A 518 18.13 10.78 -16.77
CA VAL A 518 18.83 11.61 -15.78
C VAL A 518 20.00 10.82 -15.16
N ARG A 519 19.74 9.57 -14.82
CA ARG A 519 20.71 8.58 -14.31
C ARG A 519 20.15 7.20 -14.60
N GLY A 520 21.01 6.18 -14.69
CA GLY A 520 20.50 4.82 -14.82
C GLY A 520 20.45 4.21 -16.21
N ASN A 521 19.86 3.03 -16.30
CA ASN A 521 19.64 2.33 -17.55
C ASN A 521 18.16 2.37 -17.97
N LEU A 522 17.90 2.84 -19.18
CA LEU A 522 16.67 2.56 -19.92
C LEU A 522 16.91 1.40 -20.86
N ARG A 523 16.11 0.35 -20.77
CA ARG A 523 16.19 -0.83 -21.65
C ARG A 523 14.87 -1.05 -22.39
N LEU A 524 14.95 -1.42 -23.66
CA LEU A 524 13.76 -1.84 -24.41
C LEU A 524 13.40 -3.29 -24.11
N GLY A 525 12.10 -3.53 -23.92
CA GLY A 525 11.48 -4.86 -23.88
C GLY A 525 10.63 -5.15 -25.12
N ALA A 526 10.45 -4.18 -26.02
CA ALA A 526 9.77 -4.33 -27.30
C ALA A 526 10.30 -3.31 -28.33
N ALA A 527 10.15 -3.64 -29.62
CA ALA A 527 10.48 -2.71 -30.71
C ALA A 527 9.52 -1.51 -30.72
N ASN A 528 10.06 -0.32 -30.96
CA ASN A 528 9.31 0.94 -30.96
C ASN A 528 8.44 1.15 -29.69
N ALA A 529 8.92 0.70 -28.51
CA ALA A 529 8.24 0.94 -27.25
C ALA A 529 8.16 2.45 -26.91
N LEU A 530 9.06 3.27 -27.47
CA LEU A 530 9.08 4.72 -27.31
C LEU A 530 8.48 5.45 -28.53
N PRO A 531 7.89 6.65 -28.36
CA PRO A 531 7.34 7.42 -29.47
C PRO A 531 8.40 7.83 -30.49
N SER A 532 8.13 7.64 -31.78
CA SER A 532 9.05 8.03 -32.86
C SER A 532 9.23 9.54 -33.02
N THR A 533 8.36 10.33 -32.38
CA THR A 533 8.41 11.79 -32.35
C THR A 533 9.27 12.35 -31.22
N ALA A 534 9.72 11.52 -30.29
CA ALA A 534 10.49 11.98 -29.13
C ALA A 534 11.99 12.09 -29.47
N ILE A 535 12.64 13.13 -28.94
CA ILE A 535 14.09 13.17 -28.81
C ILE A 535 14.47 12.46 -27.50
N ILE A 536 15.47 11.58 -27.55
CA ILE A 536 16.07 11.01 -26.34
C ILE A 536 17.34 11.77 -25.94
N ASP A 537 17.40 12.16 -24.68
CA ASP A 537 18.53 12.81 -24.03
C ASP A 537 19.19 11.81 -23.07
N VAL A 538 20.29 11.20 -23.52
CA VAL A 538 21.03 10.19 -22.74
C VAL A 538 22.12 10.93 -21.95
N GLY A 539 21.78 11.33 -20.72
CA GLY A 539 22.58 12.26 -19.92
C GLY A 539 21.97 13.67 -19.91
N ALA A 540 20.77 13.79 -19.34
CA ALA A 540 20.06 15.06 -19.22
C ALA A 540 20.63 15.96 -18.10
N VAL A 541 20.57 17.29 -18.26
CA VAL A 541 21.07 18.30 -17.30
C VAL A 541 20.37 18.27 -15.94
N THR A 542 20.93 17.49 -15.04
CA THR A 542 21.03 17.81 -13.61
C THR A 542 22.46 17.43 -13.20
N ASN A 543 23.03 17.97 -12.13
CA ASN A 543 24.44 17.80 -11.72
C ASN A 543 24.81 16.36 -11.29
N ALA A 544 24.33 15.34 -12.00
CA ALA A 544 24.59 13.94 -11.79
C ALA A 544 25.91 13.56 -12.48
N SER A 545 26.88 13.11 -11.69
CA SER A 545 28.13 12.51 -12.19
C SER A 545 27.93 11.02 -12.54
N GLU A 546 26.70 10.52 -12.40
CA GLU A 546 26.32 9.13 -12.60
C GLU A 546 26.09 8.78 -14.08
N ASN A 547 26.41 7.54 -14.44
CA ASN A 547 26.30 7.04 -15.80
C ASN A 547 24.84 6.91 -16.27
N THR A 548 24.65 7.05 -17.57
CA THR A 548 23.36 6.89 -18.25
C THR A 548 23.47 5.93 -19.42
N THR A 549 22.52 5.00 -19.55
CA THR A 549 22.50 4.04 -20.66
C THR A 549 21.13 4.01 -21.31
N PHE A 550 21.10 4.06 -22.64
CA PHE A 550 19.98 3.60 -23.44
C PHE A 550 20.34 2.29 -24.13
N ASP A 551 19.67 1.21 -23.77
CA ASP A 551 19.94 -0.15 -24.23
C ASP A 551 18.79 -0.67 -25.10
N LEU A 552 19.08 -0.94 -26.37
CA LEU A 552 18.11 -1.47 -27.33
C LEU A 552 17.77 -2.94 -27.08
N ASN A 553 18.64 -3.70 -26.42
CA ASN A 553 18.37 -5.07 -25.97
C ASN A 553 17.70 -5.99 -27.02
N GLY A 554 18.18 -5.94 -28.26
CA GLY A 554 17.67 -6.79 -29.36
C GLY A 554 16.47 -6.21 -30.11
N PHE A 555 16.02 -5.00 -29.77
CA PHE A 555 14.87 -4.35 -30.37
C PHE A 555 15.26 -3.07 -31.13
N SER A 556 14.72 -2.92 -32.33
CA SER A 556 14.88 -1.69 -33.12
C SER A 556 13.95 -0.57 -32.61
N GLN A 557 14.42 0.68 -32.71
CA GLN A 557 13.70 1.87 -32.26
C GLN A 557 13.90 3.02 -33.23
N THR A 558 12.81 3.71 -33.56
CA THR A 558 12.85 4.99 -34.28
C THR A 558 12.65 6.16 -33.32
N LEU A 559 13.43 7.23 -33.42
CA LEU A 559 13.28 8.45 -32.60
C LEU A 559 13.43 9.71 -33.46
N ALA A 560 12.91 10.83 -32.98
CA ALA A 560 13.09 12.14 -33.62
C ALA A 560 14.49 12.72 -33.37
N GLY A 561 15.30 12.09 -32.51
CA GLY A 561 16.67 12.52 -32.29
C GLY A 561 17.33 11.85 -31.10
N LEU A 562 18.65 12.03 -31.06
CA LEU A 562 19.53 11.60 -29.98
C LEU A 562 20.40 12.80 -29.62
N ARG A 563 20.46 13.10 -28.32
CA ARG A 563 21.36 14.12 -27.79
C ARG A 563 21.89 13.72 -26.42
N ARG A 564 22.87 14.50 -25.95
CA ARG A 564 23.30 14.54 -24.56
C ARG A 564 23.42 16.01 -24.16
N SER A 565 22.63 16.45 -23.17
CA SER A 565 22.67 17.83 -22.69
C SER A 565 23.64 18.06 -21.52
N SER A 566 24.00 17.02 -20.76
CA SER A 566 24.95 17.10 -19.65
C SER A 566 26.35 17.51 -20.11
N THR A 567 26.94 18.45 -19.37
CA THR A 567 28.32 18.92 -19.55
C THR A 567 29.31 18.27 -18.56
N ALA A 568 28.83 17.37 -17.69
CA ALA A 568 29.68 16.72 -16.69
C ALA A 568 30.66 15.73 -17.34
N ALA A 569 31.96 16.04 -17.28
CA ALA A 569 33.01 15.23 -17.90
C ALA A 569 33.12 13.80 -17.32
N SER A 570 32.79 13.63 -16.03
CA SER A 570 32.83 12.33 -15.34
C SER A 570 31.69 11.38 -15.73
N GLN A 571 30.58 11.91 -16.25
CA GLN A 571 29.42 11.09 -16.60
C GLN A 571 29.71 10.33 -17.91
N VAL A 572 29.53 9.01 -17.88
CA VAL A 572 29.54 8.16 -19.07
C VAL A 572 28.11 7.95 -19.54
N SER A 573 27.82 8.46 -20.74
CA SER A 573 26.54 8.25 -21.42
C SER A 573 26.72 7.28 -22.57
N THR A 574 25.94 6.21 -22.59
CA THR A 574 26.08 5.12 -23.54
C THR A 574 24.75 4.82 -24.24
N VAL A 575 24.79 4.68 -25.56
CA VAL A 575 23.76 3.98 -26.33
C VAL A 575 24.33 2.63 -26.71
N THR A 576 23.59 1.55 -26.43
CA THR A 576 24.08 0.20 -26.70
C THR A 576 22.98 -0.71 -27.20
N ASN A 577 23.38 -1.82 -27.78
CA ASN A 577 22.58 -3.03 -27.82
C ASN A 577 23.32 -4.11 -27.04
N SER A 578 22.82 -4.46 -25.86
CA SER A 578 23.40 -5.52 -25.01
C SER A 578 23.08 -6.93 -25.49
N SER A 579 22.06 -7.09 -26.35
CA SER A 579 21.69 -8.38 -26.94
C SER A 579 22.61 -8.78 -28.08
N THR A 580 22.73 -10.08 -28.32
CA THR A 580 23.39 -10.62 -29.52
C THR A 580 22.55 -10.44 -30.78
N THR A 581 21.24 -10.24 -30.65
CA THR A 581 20.34 -9.94 -31.78
C THR A 581 20.62 -8.53 -32.29
N PRO A 582 21.05 -8.34 -33.55
CA PRO A 582 21.30 -7.01 -34.09
C PRO A 582 20.07 -6.10 -34.02
N SER A 583 20.28 -4.83 -33.66
CA SER A 583 19.21 -3.84 -33.51
C SER A 583 19.53 -2.55 -34.24
N THR A 584 18.51 -1.86 -34.74
CA THR A 584 18.66 -0.57 -35.42
C THR A 584 18.09 0.56 -34.59
N LEU A 585 18.91 1.59 -34.33
CA LEU A 585 18.45 2.89 -33.83
C LEU A 585 18.31 3.84 -35.02
N THR A 586 17.08 4.15 -35.42
CA THR A 586 16.78 5.09 -36.51
C THR A 586 16.50 6.49 -35.97
N LEU A 587 17.20 7.49 -36.48
CA LEU A 587 17.06 8.89 -36.09
C LEU A 587 16.49 9.74 -37.23
N ASN A 588 15.32 10.33 -36.96
CA ASN A 588 14.55 11.18 -37.87
C ASN A 588 14.69 12.68 -37.55
N GLN A 589 15.83 13.10 -37.00
CA GLN A 589 16.03 14.49 -36.60
C GLN A 589 15.98 15.46 -37.79
N SER A 590 15.22 16.54 -37.60
CA SER A 590 15.06 17.63 -38.56
C SER A 590 16.10 18.74 -38.38
N SER A 591 16.71 18.84 -37.20
CA SER A 591 17.72 19.83 -36.85
C SER A 591 18.99 19.17 -36.31
N THR A 592 20.06 19.96 -36.19
CA THR A 592 21.33 19.48 -35.64
C THR A 592 21.19 19.14 -34.15
N GLN A 593 21.65 17.95 -33.76
CA GLN A 593 21.73 17.52 -32.36
C GLN A 593 23.13 17.01 -32.05
N THR A 594 23.62 17.30 -30.85
CA THR A 594 24.95 16.88 -30.39
C THR A 594 24.82 15.77 -29.36
N PHE A 595 25.54 14.68 -29.58
CA PHE A 595 25.71 13.58 -28.65
C PHE A 595 27.19 13.42 -28.31
N SER A 596 27.53 13.64 -27.04
CA SER A 596 28.89 13.52 -26.49
C SER A 596 29.11 12.20 -25.74
N GLY A 597 28.24 11.20 -25.94
CA GLY A 597 28.36 9.86 -25.37
C GLY A 597 28.98 8.85 -26.34
N ARG A 598 28.98 7.58 -25.94
CA ARG A 598 29.46 6.44 -26.74
C ARG A 598 28.29 5.61 -27.27
N ILE A 599 28.44 5.07 -28.47
CA ILE A 599 27.51 4.17 -29.15
C ILE A 599 28.25 2.84 -29.39
N THR A 600 27.69 1.72 -28.95
CA THR A 600 28.38 0.42 -28.93
C THR A 600 27.41 -0.76 -29.06
N GLY A 601 27.93 -1.99 -29.04
CA GLY A 601 27.15 -3.23 -29.14
C GLY A 601 26.81 -3.60 -30.59
N ALA A 602 26.02 -4.66 -30.76
CA ALA A 602 25.53 -5.13 -32.06
C ALA A 602 24.44 -4.19 -32.60
N LEU A 603 24.82 -2.94 -32.90
CA LEU A 603 23.91 -1.84 -33.16
C LEU A 603 24.18 -1.23 -34.53
N THR A 604 23.09 -1.01 -35.29
CA THR A 604 23.10 -0.16 -36.47
C THR A 604 22.55 1.21 -36.12
N LEU A 605 23.36 2.26 -36.30
CA LEU A 605 22.93 3.65 -36.18
C LEU A 605 22.45 4.13 -37.55
N ALA A 606 21.14 4.30 -37.72
CA ALA A 606 20.54 4.75 -38.96
C ALA A 606 20.11 6.22 -38.87
N LYS A 607 20.51 7.01 -39.87
CA LYS A 607 20.19 8.42 -40.01
C LYS A 607 19.25 8.61 -41.19
N ALA A 608 18.01 8.97 -40.89
CA ALA A 608 16.93 9.09 -41.88
C ALA A 608 16.27 10.48 -41.91
N GLY A 609 16.57 11.34 -40.92
CA GLY A 609 16.15 12.76 -40.95
C GLY A 609 17.15 13.68 -41.66
N ASN A 610 16.72 14.90 -42.03
CA ASN A 610 17.55 15.87 -42.75
C ASN A 610 18.59 16.62 -41.90
N GLY A 611 18.41 16.66 -40.57
CA GLY A 611 19.34 17.34 -39.66
C GLY A 611 20.66 16.60 -39.48
N THR A 612 21.67 17.24 -38.90
CA THR A 612 22.99 16.63 -38.64
C THR A 612 23.06 16.00 -37.24
N LEU A 613 23.56 14.77 -37.10
CA LEU A 613 23.98 14.25 -35.79
C LEU A 613 25.45 14.57 -35.57
N THR A 614 25.77 15.42 -34.60
CA THR A 614 27.15 15.70 -34.21
C THR A 614 27.58 14.76 -33.08
N LEU A 615 28.56 13.91 -33.38
CA LEU A 615 29.22 13.04 -32.42
C LEU A 615 30.52 13.71 -31.96
N SER A 616 30.49 14.32 -30.77
CA SER A 616 31.59 15.18 -30.31
C SER A 616 32.66 14.45 -29.50
N ARG A 617 32.38 13.23 -29.05
CA ARG A 617 33.34 12.36 -28.35
C ARG A 617 34.28 11.69 -29.37
N SER A 618 35.55 11.49 -29.00
CA SER A 618 36.56 10.94 -29.92
C SER A 618 36.45 9.45 -30.19
N ASP A 619 35.79 8.72 -29.28
CA ASP A 619 35.46 7.31 -29.33
C ASP A 619 33.92 7.13 -29.30
N ALA A 620 33.19 8.04 -29.96
CA ALA A 620 31.73 8.04 -29.97
C ALA A 620 31.13 6.78 -30.62
N LEU A 621 31.76 6.20 -31.62
CA LEU A 621 31.35 4.96 -32.30
C LEU A 621 32.35 3.84 -32.03
N ALA A 622 31.89 2.71 -31.49
CA ALA A 622 32.70 1.51 -31.33
C ALA A 622 32.80 0.70 -32.64
N SER A 623 33.85 -0.13 -32.77
CA SER A 623 34.09 -0.98 -33.94
C SER A 623 32.98 -1.99 -34.25
N SER A 624 32.16 -2.33 -33.25
CA SER A 624 31.00 -3.22 -33.40
C SER A 624 29.78 -2.55 -34.06
N VAL A 625 29.80 -1.22 -34.23
CA VAL A 625 28.65 -0.47 -34.73
C VAL A 625 28.66 -0.45 -36.25
N SER A 626 27.49 -0.61 -36.87
CA SER A 626 27.26 -0.29 -38.27
C SER A 626 26.55 1.06 -38.41
N VAL A 627 26.81 1.79 -39.48
CA VAL A 627 26.24 3.14 -39.70
C VAL A 627 25.51 3.19 -41.03
N MET A 628 24.28 3.69 -41.03
CA MET A 628 23.52 3.99 -42.24
C MET A 628 23.19 5.47 -42.29
N ILE A 629 23.52 6.15 -43.39
CA ILE A 629 23.24 7.57 -43.61
C ILE A 629 22.46 7.74 -44.90
N ASP A 630 21.14 7.61 -44.79
CA ASP A 630 20.21 7.69 -45.91
C ASP A 630 19.69 9.14 -46.10
N ALA A 631 19.68 9.96 -45.05
CA ALA A 631 19.41 11.39 -45.13
C ALA A 631 20.21 12.21 -44.11
N GLY A 632 20.34 13.52 -44.36
CA GLY A 632 21.12 14.44 -43.51
C GLY A 632 22.61 14.09 -43.50
N ALA A 633 23.26 14.27 -42.34
CA ALA A 633 24.67 13.94 -42.15
C ALA A 633 24.98 13.47 -40.72
N ILE A 634 26.11 12.77 -40.56
CA ILE A 634 26.77 12.56 -39.28
C ILE A 634 28.07 13.37 -39.27
N SER A 635 28.25 14.22 -38.26
CA SER A 635 29.46 15.01 -38.06
C SER A 635 30.35 14.36 -36.99
N VAL A 636 31.61 14.08 -37.34
CA VAL A 636 32.63 13.53 -36.43
C VAL A 636 33.88 14.40 -36.44
N SER A 637 34.52 14.58 -35.28
CA SER A 637 35.75 15.38 -35.14
C SER A 637 37.04 14.54 -35.22
N SER A 638 36.92 13.21 -35.13
CA SER A 638 38.02 12.26 -35.10
C SER A 638 37.68 10.98 -35.88
N SER A 639 38.70 10.15 -36.12
CA SER A 639 38.54 8.88 -36.83
C SER A 639 37.90 7.81 -35.96
N HIS A 640 36.85 7.17 -36.46
CA HIS A 640 36.12 6.09 -35.79
C HIS A 640 36.18 4.82 -36.63
N THR A 641 36.54 3.69 -36.02
CA THR A 641 36.44 2.38 -36.68
C THR A 641 35.02 1.84 -36.49
N ILE A 642 34.41 1.36 -37.57
CA ILE A 642 33.04 0.79 -37.59
C ILE A 642 33.00 -0.50 -38.41
N THR A 643 31.97 -1.32 -38.17
CA THR A 643 31.79 -2.60 -38.87
C THR A 643 31.47 -2.38 -40.35
N ALA A 644 30.40 -1.63 -40.62
CA ALA A 644 29.91 -1.38 -41.97
C ALA A 644 29.34 0.04 -42.10
N LEU A 645 29.40 0.60 -43.31
CA LEU A 645 28.86 1.92 -43.64
C LEU A 645 27.94 1.83 -44.85
N ARG A 646 26.78 2.47 -44.76
CA ARG A 646 25.86 2.68 -45.87
C ARG A 646 25.65 4.17 -46.09
N LEU A 647 25.83 4.62 -47.32
CA LEU A 647 25.60 6.01 -47.74
C LEU A 647 24.57 6.03 -48.87
N ASN A 648 23.52 6.83 -48.74
CA ASN A 648 22.51 7.00 -49.79
C ASN A 648 21.94 5.67 -50.32
N GLY A 649 21.57 4.76 -49.43
CA GLY A 649 21.05 3.47 -49.85
C GLY A 649 22.11 2.42 -50.22
N SER A 650 23.37 2.80 -50.45
CA SER A 650 24.44 1.91 -50.94
C SER A 650 25.44 1.54 -49.85
N TRP A 651 25.76 0.25 -49.71
CA TRP A 651 26.81 -0.21 -48.81
C TRP A 651 28.20 0.12 -49.36
N MET A 652 29.06 0.65 -48.49
CA MET A 652 30.39 1.09 -48.85
C MET A 652 31.41 -0.03 -48.58
N PRO A 653 32.39 -0.23 -49.49
CA PRO A 653 33.53 -1.11 -49.22
C PRO A 653 34.31 -0.75 -47.95
N ALA A 654 35.17 -1.65 -47.50
CA ALA A 654 36.14 -1.39 -46.45
C ALA A 654 37.09 -0.28 -46.92
N GLY A 655 37.35 0.69 -46.04
CA GLY A 655 38.09 1.89 -46.39
C GLY A 655 37.80 3.06 -45.46
N THR A 656 38.44 4.19 -45.73
CA THR A 656 38.29 5.41 -44.92
C THR A 656 37.39 6.41 -45.62
N TYR A 657 36.31 6.82 -44.94
CA TYR A 657 35.33 7.77 -45.43
C TYR A 657 35.38 9.07 -44.63
N THR A 658 35.49 10.19 -45.32
CA THR A 658 35.60 11.54 -44.78
C THR A 658 34.53 12.44 -45.39
N SER A 659 34.54 13.72 -45.05
CA SER A 659 33.72 14.72 -45.74
C SER A 659 34.05 14.86 -47.23
N ALA A 660 35.24 14.44 -47.69
CA ALA A 660 35.66 14.55 -49.08
C ALA A 660 35.09 13.45 -50.00
N ASN A 661 34.73 12.27 -49.46
CA ASN A 661 34.34 11.11 -50.28
C ASN A 661 33.03 10.43 -49.82
N SER A 662 32.18 11.16 -49.08
CA SER A 662 30.91 10.67 -48.55
C SER A 662 29.68 11.37 -49.14
N SER A 663 29.84 12.16 -50.21
CA SER A 663 28.77 12.94 -50.83
C SER A 663 28.02 13.83 -49.81
N GLY A 664 28.76 14.42 -48.86
CA GLY A 664 28.22 15.29 -47.82
C GLY A 664 27.48 14.57 -46.67
N ARG A 665 27.50 13.23 -46.63
CA ARG A 665 26.87 12.44 -45.56
C ARG A 665 27.73 12.34 -44.30
N ILE A 666 29.04 12.47 -44.44
CA ILE A 666 29.96 12.65 -43.31
C ILE A 666 30.41 14.11 -43.29
N ALA A 667 30.33 14.73 -42.11
CA ALA A 667 30.77 16.10 -41.88
C ALA A 667 31.84 16.16 -40.77
N GLY A 668 32.45 17.33 -40.59
CA GLY A 668 33.51 17.56 -39.61
C GLY A 668 34.91 17.21 -40.13
N THR A 669 35.87 17.19 -39.22
CA THR A 669 37.30 16.96 -39.50
C THR A 669 37.72 15.49 -39.36
N GLY A 670 36.83 14.63 -38.85
CA GLY A 670 37.08 13.22 -38.61
C GLY A 670 36.83 12.30 -39.80
N SER A 671 36.84 11.00 -39.55
CA SER A 671 36.59 9.96 -40.56
C SER A 671 35.84 8.75 -39.97
N LEU A 672 35.21 7.97 -40.85
CA LEU A 672 34.70 6.63 -40.55
C LEU A 672 35.57 5.60 -41.29
N VAL A 673 36.25 4.74 -40.54
CA VAL A 673 37.07 3.63 -41.04
C VAL A 673 36.23 2.37 -41.02
N VAL A 674 35.89 1.88 -42.20
CA VAL A 674 35.00 0.73 -42.42
C VAL A 674 35.84 -0.52 -42.54
N THR A 675 35.53 -1.52 -41.70
CA THR A 675 36.34 -2.76 -41.60
C THR A 675 35.82 -3.91 -42.45
N THR A 676 34.53 -3.90 -42.79
CA THR A 676 33.91 -4.91 -43.65
C THR A 676 33.13 -4.23 -44.76
N ASN A 677 33.00 -4.84 -45.94
CA ASN A 677 32.34 -4.26 -47.12
C ASN A 677 30.80 -4.07 -46.98
N GLY A 678 30.27 -4.04 -45.74
CA GLY A 678 28.85 -4.27 -45.47
C GLY A 678 28.41 -5.67 -45.87
N PRO A 679 27.14 -6.02 -45.69
CA PRO A 679 26.61 -7.25 -46.25
C PRO A 679 26.60 -7.09 -47.79
N ILE A 680 27.60 -7.69 -48.44
CA ILE A 680 27.93 -7.63 -49.88
C ILE A 680 27.00 -8.49 -50.75
N GLY A 681 25.77 -8.75 -50.29
CA GLY A 681 24.95 -9.82 -50.82
C GLY A 681 24.63 -9.68 -52.30
N PHE A 682 24.27 -8.48 -52.79
CA PHE A 682 24.03 -8.29 -54.23
C PHE A 682 25.29 -8.54 -55.07
N ALA A 683 26.44 -7.97 -54.68
CA ALA A 683 27.69 -8.13 -55.42
C ALA A 683 28.21 -9.57 -55.39
N THR A 684 28.05 -10.27 -54.27
CA THR A 684 28.42 -11.69 -54.13
C THR A 684 27.51 -12.57 -54.98
N TRP A 685 26.20 -12.31 -54.92
CA TRP A 685 25.19 -13.01 -55.69
C TRP A 685 25.39 -12.82 -57.20
N ILE A 686 25.48 -11.56 -57.68
CA ILE A 686 25.56 -11.27 -59.12
C ILE A 686 26.88 -11.76 -59.73
N ASN A 687 27.97 -11.76 -58.96
CA ASN A 687 29.25 -12.30 -59.42
C ASN A 687 29.30 -13.83 -59.45
N GLY A 688 28.38 -14.51 -58.76
CA GLY A 688 28.19 -15.96 -58.87
C GLY A 688 27.72 -16.40 -60.25
N PHE A 689 27.09 -15.50 -61.03
CA PHE A 689 26.68 -15.76 -62.42
C PHE A 689 27.84 -15.45 -63.37
N THR A 690 28.71 -16.43 -63.58
CA THR A 690 29.91 -16.30 -64.42
C THR A 690 29.61 -16.15 -65.92
N SER A 691 28.38 -16.46 -66.35
CA SER A 691 27.92 -16.33 -67.74
C SER A 691 27.58 -14.88 -68.15
N LEU A 692 27.47 -13.95 -67.20
CA LEU A 692 27.12 -12.55 -67.46
C LEU A 692 28.36 -11.67 -67.63
N THR A 693 28.32 -10.76 -68.61
CA THR A 693 29.36 -9.72 -68.78
C THR A 693 29.30 -8.67 -67.66
N THR A 694 30.34 -7.84 -67.54
CA THR A 694 30.40 -6.75 -66.56
C THR A 694 29.23 -5.77 -66.68
N GLU A 695 28.79 -5.47 -67.91
CA GLU A 695 27.66 -4.59 -68.20
C GLU A 695 26.32 -5.25 -67.83
N GLN A 696 26.21 -6.56 -68.08
CA GLN A 696 25.02 -7.35 -67.73
C GLN A 696 24.87 -7.56 -66.22
N LYS A 697 25.92 -7.33 -65.42
CA LYS A 697 25.89 -7.46 -63.95
C LYS A 697 25.46 -6.17 -63.24
N GLN A 698 25.18 -5.09 -63.96
CA GLN A 698 24.69 -3.85 -63.34
C GLN A 698 23.33 -4.07 -62.66
N ALA A 699 23.08 -3.43 -61.52
CA ALA A 699 21.85 -3.58 -60.74
C ALA A 699 20.57 -3.26 -61.53
N SER A 700 20.67 -2.32 -62.48
CA SER A 700 19.59 -1.90 -63.38
C SER A 700 19.48 -2.69 -64.69
N ALA A 701 20.42 -3.60 -64.97
CA ALA A 701 20.37 -4.41 -66.17
C ALA A 701 19.30 -5.52 -66.06
N ASP A 702 18.84 -5.97 -67.21
CA ASP A 702 17.86 -7.05 -67.42
C ASP A 702 18.41 -7.94 -68.56
N PRO A 703 19.35 -8.85 -68.26
CA PRO A 703 20.10 -9.59 -69.28
C PRO A 703 19.25 -10.62 -70.03
N ASP A 704 18.20 -11.12 -69.37
CA ASP A 704 17.26 -12.14 -69.85
C ASP A 704 15.93 -11.56 -70.36
N ALA A 705 15.82 -10.22 -70.38
CA ALA A 705 14.79 -9.43 -71.04
C ALA A 705 13.35 -9.77 -70.59
N ASP A 706 13.19 -10.11 -69.32
CA ASP A 706 11.89 -10.49 -68.77
C ASP A 706 11.14 -9.33 -68.07
N GLY A 707 11.80 -8.17 -68.01
CA GLY A 707 11.30 -6.93 -67.42
C GLY A 707 11.62 -6.78 -65.93
N ILE A 708 12.45 -7.66 -65.35
CA ILE A 708 12.88 -7.61 -63.95
C ILE A 708 14.37 -7.28 -63.92
N SER A 709 14.73 -6.19 -63.21
CA SER A 709 16.13 -5.82 -63.09
C SER A 709 16.88 -6.78 -62.16
N ASN A 710 18.19 -6.91 -62.35
CA ASN A 710 19.06 -7.71 -61.48
C ASN A 710 18.87 -7.42 -59.98
N GLN A 711 18.62 -6.15 -59.60
CA GLN A 711 18.37 -5.77 -58.21
C GLN A 711 17.05 -6.35 -57.67
N LEU A 712 16.00 -6.38 -58.51
CA LEU A 712 14.73 -7.02 -58.16
C LEU A 712 14.84 -8.54 -58.18
N GLU A 713 15.59 -9.12 -59.12
CA GLU A 713 15.92 -10.56 -59.14
C GLU A 713 16.60 -10.99 -57.83
N TYR A 714 17.59 -10.22 -57.37
CA TYR A 714 18.27 -10.48 -56.12
C TYR A 714 17.30 -10.43 -54.92
N ILE A 715 16.38 -9.47 -54.88
CA ILE A 715 15.36 -9.35 -53.84
C ILE A 715 14.38 -10.51 -53.89
N LEU A 716 13.87 -10.83 -55.07
CA LEU A 716 12.82 -11.82 -55.32
C LEU A 716 13.36 -13.27 -55.34
N ASN A 717 14.64 -13.45 -55.02
CA ASN A 717 15.33 -14.73 -55.06
C ASN A 717 15.29 -15.41 -56.44
N GLY A 718 15.41 -14.62 -57.51
CA GLY A 718 15.42 -15.08 -58.89
C GLY A 718 16.81 -15.35 -59.48
N HIS A 719 16.89 -15.37 -60.81
CA HIS A 719 18.07 -15.75 -61.59
C HIS A 719 18.25 -14.81 -62.80
N PRO A 720 19.30 -13.95 -62.85
CA PRO A 720 19.47 -12.84 -63.79
C PRO A 720 19.88 -13.24 -65.22
N ALA A 721 19.71 -14.49 -65.59
CA ALA A 721 20.07 -15.03 -66.91
C ALA A 721 19.02 -16.05 -67.40
N GLN A 722 17.87 -16.11 -66.73
CA GLN A 722 16.78 -17.04 -66.98
C GLN A 722 15.47 -16.28 -66.87
N THR A 723 14.84 -16.02 -68.01
CA THR A 723 13.53 -15.37 -68.10
C THR A 723 12.52 -16.05 -67.17
N ASN A 724 12.07 -15.37 -66.10
CA ASN A 724 11.15 -15.93 -65.13
C ASN A 724 10.28 -14.87 -64.42
N ARG A 725 9.20 -14.46 -65.09
CA ARG A 725 8.23 -13.51 -64.51
C ARG A 725 7.38 -14.06 -63.37
N ALA A 726 7.45 -15.36 -63.05
CA ALA A 726 6.65 -15.97 -61.99
C ALA A 726 7.12 -15.59 -60.57
N ILE A 727 8.31 -14.96 -60.45
CA ILE A 727 8.83 -14.48 -59.17
C ILE A 727 8.21 -13.15 -58.71
N LEU A 728 7.45 -12.47 -59.59
CA LEU A 728 6.75 -11.24 -59.24
C LEU A 728 5.72 -11.47 -58.14
N PRO A 729 5.39 -10.44 -57.34
CA PRO A 729 4.38 -10.56 -56.30
C PRO A 729 3.04 -11.12 -56.83
N SER A 730 2.63 -12.23 -56.24
CA SER A 730 1.28 -12.77 -56.41
C SER A 730 0.27 -11.91 -55.67
N ILE A 731 -0.93 -11.76 -56.22
CA ILE A 731 -1.99 -10.94 -55.65
C ILE A 731 -3.20 -11.79 -55.32
N SER A 732 -3.77 -11.57 -54.14
CA SER A 732 -5.04 -12.16 -53.72
C SER A 732 -5.89 -11.14 -52.97
N ARG A 733 -7.18 -11.42 -52.83
CA ARG A 733 -8.14 -10.55 -52.13
C ARG A 733 -8.79 -11.29 -50.98
N THR A 734 -8.82 -10.66 -49.82
CA THR A 734 -9.57 -11.10 -48.64
C THR A 734 -10.79 -10.20 -48.42
N THR A 735 -11.56 -10.44 -47.37
CA THR A 735 -12.71 -9.58 -47.01
C THR A 735 -12.29 -8.17 -46.59
N THR A 736 -11.09 -8.00 -46.03
CA THR A 736 -10.61 -6.71 -45.50
C THR A 736 -9.48 -6.10 -46.33
N ASP A 737 -8.67 -6.91 -47.00
CA ASP A 737 -7.39 -6.49 -47.59
C ASP A 737 -7.17 -7.01 -49.02
N LEU A 738 -6.43 -6.22 -49.80
CA LEU A 738 -5.69 -6.69 -50.98
C LEU A 738 -4.31 -7.16 -50.52
N VAL A 739 -3.96 -8.41 -50.82
CA VAL A 739 -2.79 -9.08 -50.27
C VAL A 739 -1.79 -9.38 -51.38
N PHE A 740 -0.55 -8.93 -51.18
CA PHE A 740 0.57 -9.21 -52.07
C PHE A 740 1.55 -10.16 -51.37
N THR A 741 1.95 -11.22 -52.07
CA THR A 741 2.85 -12.24 -51.54
C THR A 741 3.98 -12.55 -52.53
N PHE A 742 5.21 -12.51 -52.06
CA PHE A 742 6.40 -12.87 -52.85
C PHE A 742 7.45 -13.57 -51.99
N THR A 743 8.37 -14.28 -52.64
CA THR A 743 9.54 -14.87 -51.98
C THR A 743 10.67 -13.85 -52.01
N GLN A 744 11.24 -13.57 -50.85
CA GLN A 744 12.35 -12.64 -50.68
C GLN A 744 13.62 -13.42 -50.32
N ARG A 745 14.74 -13.15 -51.00
CA ARG A 745 16.07 -13.58 -50.55
C ARG A 745 16.37 -12.90 -49.23
N GLU A 746 16.65 -13.66 -48.19
CA GLU A 746 16.74 -13.13 -46.83
C GLU A 746 17.88 -12.13 -46.66
N GLU A 747 19.02 -12.41 -47.29
CA GLU A 747 20.16 -11.50 -47.33
C GLU A 747 19.77 -10.11 -47.89
N SER A 748 18.92 -10.08 -48.92
CA SER A 748 18.46 -8.85 -49.57
C SER A 748 17.77 -7.89 -48.61
N HIS A 749 17.08 -8.40 -47.59
CA HIS A 749 16.36 -7.59 -46.61
C HIS A 749 17.30 -6.68 -45.82
N THR A 750 18.54 -7.10 -45.64
CA THR A 750 19.57 -6.32 -44.93
C THR A 750 20.52 -5.59 -45.88
N THR A 751 20.59 -5.98 -47.15
CA THR A 751 21.55 -5.42 -48.11
C THR A 751 20.96 -4.42 -49.11
N THR A 752 19.63 -4.29 -49.19
CA THR A 752 18.94 -3.39 -50.13
C THR A 752 17.92 -2.52 -49.39
N THR A 753 17.52 -1.37 -49.95
CA THR A 753 16.26 -0.72 -49.55
C THR A 753 15.15 -1.32 -50.38
N GLN A 754 14.06 -1.73 -49.71
CA GLN A 754 12.91 -2.31 -50.37
C GLN A 754 11.66 -1.60 -49.88
N VAL A 755 10.90 -1.06 -50.84
CA VAL A 755 9.68 -0.33 -50.56
C VAL A 755 8.57 -0.94 -51.38
N PHE A 756 7.44 -1.20 -50.75
CA PHE A 756 6.21 -1.48 -51.47
C PHE A 756 5.42 -0.19 -51.59
N GLN A 757 5.06 0.17 -52.81
CA GLN A 757 4.25 1.35 -53.06
C GLN A 757 2.83 0.95 -53.40
N SER A 758 1.86 1.65 -52.81
CA SER A 758 0.43 1.49 -53.12
C SER A 758 -0.17 2.79 -53.66
N SER A 759 -1.14 2.66 -54.56
CA SER A 759 -1.81 3.80 -55.19
C SER A 759 -3.26 3.45 -55.51
N SER A 760 -4.16 4.43 -55.50
CA SER A 760 -5.53 4.27 -55.99
C SER A 760 -5.72 4.80 -57.42
N ASP A 761 -4.74 5.53 -57.98
CA ASP A 761 -4.90 6.30 -59.23
C ASP A 761 -3.69 6.20 -60.19
N LEU A 762 -2.64 5.47 -59.82
CA LEU A 762 -1.33 5.35 -60.51
C LEU A 762 -0.51 6.65 -60.60
N SER A 763 -1.01 7.77 -60.08
CA SER A 763 -0.36 9.08 -60.12
C SER A 763 0.33 9.42 -58.80
N GLN A 764 -0.32 9.12 -57.67
CA GLN A 764 0.20 9.31 -56.32
C GLN A 764 0.54 7.96 -55.70
N TRP A 765 1.75 7.84 -55.11
CA TRP A 765 2.24 6.58 -54.53
C TRP A 765 2.56 6.75 -53.04
N THR A 766 1.98 5.88 -52.22
CA THR A 766 2.30 5.77 -50.78
C THR A 766 3.31 4.67 -50.55
N SER A 767 4.45 5.00 -49.96
CA SER A 767 5.54 4.07 -49.68
C SER A 767 5.36 3.33 -48.34
N LEU A 768 5.52 2.01 -48.37
CA LEU A 768 5.57 1.12 -47.21
C LEU A 768 6.95 0.47 -47.17
N ASN A 769 7.71 0.71 -46.11
CA ASN A 769 9.02 0.11 -45.97
C ASN A 769 8.87 -1.39 -45.70
N ILE A 770 9.50 -2.22 -46.53
CA ILE A 770 9.67 -3.65 -46.24
C ILE A 770 10.85 -3.82 -45.29
N THR A 771 11.93 -3.06 -45.52
CA THR A 771 13.14 -3.03 -44.69
C THR A 771 12.94 -2.20 -43.42
N ALA A 772 13.77 -2.41 -42.41
CA ALA A 772 13.61 -1.77 -41.10
C ALA A 772 13.66 -0.22 -41.15
N PRO A 773 12.73 0.51 -40.49
CA PRO A 773 11.57 -0.02 -39.78
C PRO A 773 10.49 -0.50 -40.76
N THR A 774 10.14 -1.78 -40.63
CA THR A 774 9.14 -2.43 -41.48
C THR A 774 7.76 -1.87 -41.16
N ALA A 775 6.98 -1.56 -42.20
CA ALA A 775 5.62 -1.06 -42.07
C ALA A 775 4.71 -2.13 -41.44
N ALA A 776 3.70 -1.71 -40.67
CA ALA A 776 2.79 -2.62 -39.95
C ALA A 776 2.00 -3.54 -40.90
N GLU A 777 1.84 -3.13 -42.15
CA GLU A 777 1.20 -3.87 -43.23
C GLU A 777 2.03 -5.05 -43.76
N VAL A 778 3.32 -5.13 -43.39
CA VAL A 778 4.27 -6.13 -43.91
C VAL A 778 4.53 -7.20 -42.84
N SER A 779 4.49 -8.46 -43.25
CA SER A 779 4.77 -9.63 -42.41
C SER A 779 5.70 -10.61 -43.11
N PHE A 780 6.50 -11.34 -42.34
CA PHE A 780 7.48 -12.31 -42.83
C PHE A 780 7.12 -13.73 -42.40
N GLY A 781 7.17 -14.66 -43.34
CA GLY A 781 7.08 -16.10 -43.09
C GLY A 781 8.41 -16.70 -42.60
N PRO A 782 8.45 -18.00 -42.31
CA PRO A 782 9.68 -18.70 -41.93
C PRO A 782 10.73 -18.65 -43.05
N SER A 783 12.00 -18.69 -42.66
CA SER A 783 13.12 -18.81 -43.60
C SER A 783 13.42 -20.28 -43.93
N THR A 784 13.62 -20.55 -45.21
CA THR A 784 14.04 -21.85 -45.75
C THR A 784 15.08 -21.61 -46.83
N ASN A 785 16.28 -22.19 -46.69
CA ASN A 785 17.40 -22.06 -47.64
C ASN A 785 17.76 -20.61 -48.01
N GLY A 786 17.72 -19.68 -47.05
CA GLY A 786 18.11 -18.28 -47.26
C GLY A 786 17.08 -17.44 -48.03
N ALA A 787 15.83 -17.91 -48.13
CA ALA A 787 14.70 -17.16 -48.65
C ALA A 787 13.48 -17.32 -47.74
N ARG A 788 12.59 -16.33 -47.75
CA ARG A 788 11.38 -16.29 -46.92
C ARG A 788 10.21 -15.66 -47.66
N THR A 789 8.99 -15.99 -47.27
CA THR A 789 7.80 -15.34 -47.82
C THR A 789 7.58 -13.96 -47.19
N VAL A 790 7.30 -12.95 -47.99
CA VAL A 790 6.84 -11.62 -47.54
C VAL A 790 5.37 -11.48 -47.90
N THR A 791 4.56 -11.04 -46.94
CA THR A 791 3.13 -10.78 -47.15
C THR A 791 2.81 -9.33 -46.79
N ILE A 792 2.22 -8.60 -47.73
CA ILE A 792 1.82 -7.20 -47.58
C ILE A 792 0.30 -7.11 -47.67
N ARG A 793 -0.32 -6.53 -46.64
CA ARG A 793 -1.79 -6.41 -46.52
C ARG A 793 -2.20 -4.96 -46.61
N ILE A 794 -2.83 -4.58 -47.72
CA ILE A 794 -3.34 -3.22 -47.91
C ILE A 794 -4.85 -3.22 -47.66
N PRO A 795 -5.34 -2.44 -46.68
CA PRO A 795 -6.77 -2.35 -46.42
C PRO A 795 -7.56 -1.89 -47.63
N LEU A 796 -8.65 -2.60 -47.96
CA LEU A 796 -9.55 -2.23 -49.06
C LEU A 796 -10.22 -0.87 -48.82
N SER A 797 -10.26 -0.38 -47.58
CA SER A 797 -10.69 0.98 -47.25
C SER A 797 -9.82 2.08 -47.86
N ARG A 798 -8.61 1.76 -48.33
CA ARG A 798 -7.73 2.70 -49.07
C ARG A 798 -8.05 2.78 -50.57
N ALA A 799 -8.92 1.92 -51.09
CA ALA A 799 -9.30 1.96 -52.50
C ALA A 799 -10.21 3.15 -52.81
N GLN A 800 -9.96 3.84 -53.92
CA GLN A 800 -10.88 4.86 -54.45
C GLN A 800 -11.54 4.32 -55.71
N ASN A 801 -12.86 4.44 -55.83
CA ASN A 801 -13.64 3.89 -56.94
C ASN A 801 -13.36 2.39 -57.20
N GLY A 802 -13.10 1.63 -56.13
CA GLY A 802 -12.80 0.20 -56.21
C GLY A 802 -11.42 -0.15 -56.81
N ARG A 803 -10.54 0.84 -57.01
CA ARG A 803 -9.21 0.66 -57.59
C ARG A 803 -8.13 0.77 -56.51
N LEU A 804 -7.21 -0.18 -56.55
CA LEU A 804 -6.03 -0.22 -55.69
C LEU A 804 -4.92 -0.98 -56.42
N PHE A 805 -3.75 -0.37 -56.48
CA PHE A 805 -2.57 -0.86 -57.20
C PHE A 805 -1.41 -1.00 -56.21
N GLY A 806 -0.50 -1.92 -56.51
CA GLY A 806 0.70 -2.15 -55.73
C GLY A 806 1.90 -2.41 -56.64
N ARG A 807 3.08 -1.92 -56.23
CA ARG A 807 4.35 -2.25 -56.89
C ARG A 807 5.46 -2.41 -55.87
N LEU A 808 6.35 -3.36 -56.11
CA LEU A 808 7.61 -3.49 -55.39
C LEU A 808 8.65 -2.57 -56.05
N VAL A 809 9.39 -1.82 -55.23
CA VAL A 809 10.43 -0.91 -55.70
C VAL A 809 11.70 -1.14 -54.89
N ALA A 810 12.83 -1.21 -55.59
CA ALA A 810 14.16 -1.26 -55.03
C ALA A 810 14.93 -0.02 -55.54
N PRO A 811 14.94 1.08 -54.76
CA PRO A 811 15.59 2.33 -55.14
C PRO A 811 17.12 2.24 -55.21
#